data_AF-A0A7S1YT85-F1
#
_entry.id   AF-A0A7S1YT85-F1
#
_cell.length_a   1.000
_cell.length_b   1.000
_cell.length_c   1.000
_cell.angle_alpha   90.00
_cell.angle_beta   90.00
_cell.angle_gamma   90.00
#
_symmetry.space_group_name_H-M   'P 1'
#
loop_
_entity.id
_entity.type
_entity.pdbx_description
1 polymer ?
#
loop_
_entity_poly.entity_id
_entity_poly.type
_entity_poly.pdbx_seq_one_letter_code
_entity_poly.pdbx_strand_id
1 'polypeptide(L)'
;MKGLESVLLSTPSILLFGNDEEEKEEMKSLICKIVTQWKETVLNEEEEDNGEREWKKTCAKTLGSLLGRSLSDADPTTCVMDDDDDMKVFMKNDILVPLLSSSTAFDSTTTSTTTMGYRYDQMALAQACHNGTEVLSREIVSFLVTTLFNLLQQGGVGSDATNHPAMSCAQTLSFMFHHGGTHPIQEFHNLSSYVKEGGGIVVTTTPMDIIVALCQKQKSSGDSNGSGGGGQIALGMSRLYLPQQKERIGLETSELMKLSYTILPHILPAYNNHTPSSEINSIIQFVSQVIPPLTEWDELKLCTALPILATALQHNHPKNESLKEIITSLAEYAISTDHDCVEAKSAAASIVFSVMLHHQENGDNECIGRLLLRDVISPAVAQNRNMNQALLGKEEEKENMDELQSFINAFEGAMNLLALVGSATACRGGKSSQTCDLVVRFLIKLACTGSAPFPDTNEEVCIGTSSSASSSSYGSVAESLSIIAGSSFGAILSVENGGAFWRQRISHVSLPEILRACDDAVSGENGSGSQDDSAASSFINFPLGALTAACHIMCCVPTTTLGDKQVNELGGIAVRGLICCATRMSNITTNENKTMTSSNVMSVTSIVLASLLRLMVVAPIVMARYASSMVPHLLLICQSFKSKVDVARHIIALQCLINIPLLPDSKKVCEAYKAHVLTYVLDTLDSSCRELRKAAVQVRNTWSTLE
;
A
#
# COMPACT_ATOMS: atom_id res chain seq x y z
N MET A 1 -19.49 -34.92 -13.14
CA MET A 1 -19.79 -33.47 -13.22
C MET A 1 -19.45 -32.85 -14.55
N LYS A 2 -18.19 -32.75 -14.99
CA LYS A 2 -17.86 -32.15 -16.31
C LYS A 2 -18.66 -32.72 -17.50
N GLY A 3 -18.97 -34.02 -17.49
CA GLY A 3 -19.85 -34.62 -18.48
C GLY A 3 -21.31 -34.16 -18.38
N LEU A 4 -21.85 -34.03 -17.17
CA LEU A 4 -23.21 -33.52 -16.92
C LEU A 4 -23.31 -32.02 -17.21
N GLU A 5 -22.28 -31.25 -16.84
CA GLU A 5 -22.11 -29.85 -17.24
C GLU A 5 -22.08 -29.71 -18.77
N SER A 6 -21.28 -30.52 -19.47
CA SER A 6 -21.25 -30.53 -20.93
C SER A 6 -22.60 -30.89 -21.54
N VAL A 7 -23.33 -31.85 -20.98
CA VAL A 7 -24.66 -32.25 -21.46
C VAL A 7 -25.66 -31.13 -21.25
N LEU A 8 -25.77 -30.58 -20.04
CA LEU A 8 -26.76 -29.54 -19.71
C LEU A 8 -26.45 -28.20 -20.39
N LEU A 9 -25.17 -27.88 -20.59
CA LEU A 9 -24.78 -26.59 -21.15
C LEU A 9 -24.64 -26.60 -22.67
N SER A 10 -24.34 -27.74 -23.31
CA SER A 10 -23.96 -27.78 -24.73
C SER A 10 -24.88 -28.61 -25.62
N THR A 11 -25.86 -29.30 -25.06
CA THR A 11 -26.81 -30.09 -25.85
C THR A 11 -28.00 -29.21 -26.24
N PRO A 12 -28.39 -29.13 -27.52
CA PRO A 12 -29.60 -28.42 -27.94
C PRO A 12 -30.86 -28.93 -27.20
N SER A 13 -31.78 -28.02 -26.85
CA SER A 13 -33.07 -28.34 -26.20
C SER A 13 -33.83 -29.46 -26.91
N ILE A 14 -33.85 -29.43 -28.25
CA ILE A 14 -34.52 -30.42 -29.11
C ILE A 14 -33.97 -31.86 -28.94
N LEU A 15 -32.70 -31.99 -28.56
CA LEU A 15 -32.06 -33.29 -28.34
C LEU A 15 -32.20 -33.78 -26.89
N LEU A 16 -32.49 -32.88 -25.95
CA LEU A 16 -32.66 -33.20 -24.53
C LEU A 16 -34.11 -33.51 -24.15
N PHE A 17 -35.06 -32.82 -24.76
CA PHE A 17 -36.49 -32.93 -24.42
C PHE A 17 -37.30 -33.79 -25.38
N GLY A 18 -36.72 -34.17 -26.53
CA GLY A 18 -37.48 -34.83 -27.60
C GLY A 18 -38.57 -33.93 -28.18
N ASN A 19 -39.46 -34.52 -28.98
CA ASN A 19 -40.63 -33.83 -29.53
C ASN A 19 -41.91 -34.10 -28.71
N ASP A 20 -41.82 -34.91 -27.65
CA ASP A 20 -42.95 -35.27 -26.79
C ASP A 20 -43.01 -34.33 -25.58
N GLU A 21 -44.16 -33.68 -25.37
CA GLU A 21 -44.36 -32.77 -24.25
C GLU A 21 -44.29 -33.49 -22.88
N GLU A 22 -44.63 -34.79 -22.82
CA GLU A 22 -44.53 -35.56 -21.57
C GLU A 22 -43.06 -35.83 -21.19
N GLU A 23 -42.23 -36.23 -22.17
CA GLU A 23 -40.78 -36.41 -21.97
C GLU A 23 -40.09 -35.09 -21.61
N LYS A 24 -40.55 -33.99 -22.20
CA LYS A 24 -40.07 -32.64 -21.90
C LYS A 24 -40.32 -32.26 -20.45
N GLU A 25 -41.54 -32.43 -19.95
CA GLU A 25 -41.89 -32.14 -18.56
C GLU A 25 -41.18 -33.06 -17.55
N GLU A 26 -40.99 -34.34 -17.87
CA GLU A 26 -40.22 -35.26 -17.02
C GLU A 26 -38.76 -34.84 -16.89
N MET A 27 -38.13 -34.45 -18.01
CA MET A 27 -36.75 -33.98 -18.04
C MET A 27 -36.59 -32.63 -17.32
N LYS A 28 -37.54 -31.69 -17.47
CA LYS A 28 -37.56 -30.43 -16.69
C LYS A 28 -37.60 -30.71 -15.20
N SER A 29 -38.52 -31.58 -14.77
CA SER A 29 -38.67 -32.02 -13.37
C SER A 29 -37.37 -32.63 -12.84
N LEU A 30 -36.68 -33.43 -13.65
CA LEU A 30 -35.37 -34.00 -13.29
C LEU A 30 -34.29 -32.93 -13.13
N ILE A 31 -34.21 -31.98 -14.08
CA ILE A 31 -33.25 -30.86 -13.99
C ILE A 31 -33.53 -30.03 -12.75
N CYS A 32 -34.78 -29.65 -12.47
CA CYS A 32 -35.15 -28.90 -11.26
C CYS A 32 -34.74 -29.63 -9.97
N LYS A 33 -34.91 -30.97 -9.91
CA LYS A 33 -34.46 -31.77 -8.75
C LYS A 33 -32.94 -31.74 -8.59
N ILE A 34 -32.19 -31.92 -9.68
CA ILE A 34 -30.71 -31.90 -9.65
C ILE A 34 -30.21 -30.52 -9.21
N VAL A 35 -30.76 -29.45 -9.78
CA VAL A 35 -30.38 -28.07 -9.48
C VAL A 35 -30.73 -27.70 -8.02
N THR A 36 -31.90 -28.16 -7.53
CA THR A 36 -32.28 -28.00 -6.12
C THR A 36 -31.29 -28.70 -5.19
N GLN A 37 -30.88 -29.92 -5.52
CA GLN A 37 -29.90 -30.67 -4.73
C GLN A 37 -28.51 -29.99 -4.76
N TRP A 38 -28.10 -29.43 -5.89
CA TRP A 38 -26.87 -28.63 -5.97
C TRP A 38 -26.96 -27.35 -5.15
N LYS A 39 -28.09 -26.65 -5.19
CA LYS A 39 -28.33 -25.49 -4.31
C LYS A 39 -28.18 -25.88 -2.85
N GLU A 40 -28.86 -26.94 -2.39
CA GLU A 40 -28.74 -27.42 -1.00
C GLU A 40 -27.30 -27.77 -0.63
N THR A 41 -26.57 -28.42 -1.56
CA THR A 41 -25.15 -28.74 -1.39
C THR A 41 -24.28 -27.48 -1.28
N VAL A 42 -24.55 -26.46 -2.10
CA VAL A 42 -23.81 -25.19 -2.12
C VAL A 42 -24.08 -24.34 -0.88
N LEU A 43 -25.30 -24.40 -0.35
CA LEU A 43 -25.74 -23.64 0.82
C LEU A 43 -25.43 -24.31 2.17
N ASN A 44 -25.03 -25.59 2.18
CA ASN A 44 -24.69 -26.29 3.43
C ASN A 44 -23.25 -25.96 3.88
N GLU A 45 -23.08 -25.48 5.12
CA GLU A 45 -21.80 -24.98 5.67
C GLU A 45 -21.06 -25.97 6.60
N GLU A 46 -21.47 -27.24 6.66
CA GLU A 46 -20.83 -28.25 7.54
C GLU A 46 -19.31 -28.45 7.28
N GLU A 47 -18.53 -28.79 8.31
CA GLU A 47 -17.07 -29.01 8.22
C GLU A 47 -16.70 -30.23 7.36
N GLU A 48 -15.80 -30.04 6.38
CA GLU A 48 -15.63 -31.00 5.29
C GLU A 48 -14.22 -31.58 5.12
N ASP A 49 -14.21 -32.85 4.73
CA ASP A 49 -13.07 -33.56 4.15
C ASP A 49 -12.70 -33.00 2.76
N ASN A 50 -11.43 -33.14 2.35
CA ASN A 50 -10.92 -32.51 1.12
C ASN A 50 -11.68 -32.91 -0.17
N GLY A 51 -12.19 -34.15 -0.25
CA GLY A 51 -12.95 -34.63 -1.41
C GLY A 51 -14.33 -33.98 -1.54
N GLU A 52 -14.95 -33.65 -0.41
CA GLU A 52 -16.26 -33.01 -0.37
C GLU A 52 -16.15 -31.53 -0.77
N ARG A 53 -15.05 -30.85 -0.40
CA ARG A 53 -14.78 -29.49 -0.85
C ARG A 53 -14.66 -29.36 -2.37
N GLU A 54 -13.96 -30.28 -3.02
CA GLU A 54 -13.82 -30.27 -4.49
C GLU A 54 -15.15 -30.55 -5.19
N TRP A 55 -15.97 -31.43 -4.59
CA TRP A 55 -17.34 -31.69 -5.04
C TRP A 55 -18.22 -30.43 -4.94
N LYS A 56 -18.32 -29.81 -3.76
CA LYS A 56 -19.09 -28.57 -3.56
C LYS A 56 -18.63 -27.46 -4.48
N LYS A 57 -17.31 -27.31 -4.66
CA LYS A 57 -16.74 -26.35 -5.61
C LYS A 57 -17.24 -26.61 -7.04
N THR A 58 -17.29 -27.88 -7.45
CA THR A 58 -17.77 -28.24 -8.78
C THR A 58 -19.27 -28.00 -8.93
N CYS A 59 -20.07 -28.30 -7.89
CA CYS A 59 -21.49 -28.00 -7.85
C CYS A 59 -21.77 -26.50 -8.00
N ALA A 60 -21.09 -25.65 -7.23
CA ALA A 60 -21.26 -24.19 -7.32
C ALA A 60 -20.89 -23.63 -8.70
N LYS A 61 -19.79 -24.08 -9.30
CA LYS A 61 -19.44 -23.66 -10.68
C LYS A 61 -20.49 -24.10 -11.69
N THR A 62 -20.93 -25.35 -11.62
CA THR A 62 -21.93 -25.89 -12.55
C THR A 62 -23.27 -25.15 -12.40
N LEU A 63 -23.69 -24.93 -11.15
CA LEU A 63 -24.90 -24.20 -10.79
C LEU A 63 -24.86 -22.76 -11.31
N GLY A 64 -23.75 -22.06 -11.10
CA GLY A 64 -23.53 -20.72 -11.62
C GLY A 64 -23.54 -20.67 -13.14
N SER A 65 -22.83 -21.58 -13.81
CA SER A 65 -22.85 -21.67 -15.29
C SER A 65 -24.25 -21.89 -15.85
N LEU A 66 -25.04 -22.78 -15.21
CA LEU A 66 -26.42 -23.03 -15.60
C LEU A 66 -27.28 -21.78 -15.39
N LEU A 67 -27.18 -21.14 -14.22
CA LEU A 67 -27.89 -19.91 -13.90
C LEU A 67 -27.58 -18.78 -14.89
N GLY A 68 -26.30 -18.61 -15.23
CA GLY A 68 -25.83 -17.64 -16.22
C GLY A 68 -26.50 -17.82 -17.57
N ARG A 69 -26.55 -19.06 -18.07
CA ARG A 69 -27.13 -19.37 -19.38
C ARG A 69 -28.66 -19.38 -19.38
N SER A 70 -29.31 -19.92 -18.36
CA SER A 70 -30.77 -20.02 -18.30
C SER A 70 -31.45 -18.65 -18.22
N LEU A 71 -30.77 -17.64 -17.67
CA LEU A 71 -31.28 -16.26 -17.56
C LEU A 71 -30.68 -15.32 -18.64
N SER A 72 -29.99 -15.87 -19.63
CA SER A 72 -29.42 -15.14 -20.75
C SER A 72 -30.42 -15.11 -21.90
N ASP A 73 -30.89 -13.94 -22.32
CA ASP A 73 -31.75 -13.80 -23.53
C ASP A 73 -30.98 -13.97 -24.86
N ALA A 74 -29.91 -14.76 -24.86
CA ALA A 74 -29.05 -14.93 -26.03
C ALA A 74 -29.56 -16.05 -26.95
N ASP A 75 -29.26 -15.90 -28.24
CA ASP A 75 -29.60 -16.75 -29.39
C ASP A 75 -30.27 -18.11 -29.07
N PRO A 76 -31.56 -18.32 -29.41
CA PRO A 76 -32.39 -19.49 -29.04
C PRO A 76 -31.89 -20.84 -29.58
N THR A 77 -30.77 -20.83 -30.29
CA THR A 77 -30.12 -22.00 -30.86
C THR A 77 -29.11 -22.67 -29.93
N THR A 78 -28.79 -22.06 -28.77
CA THR A 78 -27.63 -22.50 -27.96
C THR A 78 -27.92 -22.93 -26.53
N CYS A 79 -29.05 -22.58 -25.92
CA CYS A 79 -29.40 -23.07 -24.58
C CYS A 79 -30.64 -23.96 -24.57
N VAL A 80 -30.62 -24.94 -23.66
CA VAL A 80 -31.72 -25.86 -23.37
C VAL A 80 -32.99 -25.10 -22.91
N MET A 81 -32.86 -23.87 -22.42
CA MET A 81 -33.87 -23.24 -21.55
C MET A 81 -34.43 -21.90 -22.05
N ASP A 82 -34.13 -21.49 -23.30
CA ASP A 82 -34.45 -20.12 -23.75
C ASP A 82 -35.95 -19.84 -23.96
N ASP A 83 -36.75 -20.87 -24.30
CA ASP A 83 -38.17 -20.74 -24.66
C ASP A 83 -39.16 -21.14 -23.53
N ASP A 84 -38.67 -21.43 -22.32
CA ASP A 84 -39.51 -21.94 -21.23
C ASP A 84 -39.54 -20.99 -20.02
N ASP A 85 -40.60 -20.17 -19.98
CA ASP A 85 -40.82 -19.17 -18.92
C ASP A 85 -40.85 -19.81 -17.52
N ASP A 86 -41.39 -21.02 -17.37
CA ASP A 86 -41.48 -21.70 -16.06
C ASP A 86 -40.10 -22.03 -15.48
N MET A 87 -39.16 -22.43 -16.34
CA MET A 87 -37.80 -22.74 -15.93
C MET A 87 -37.01 -21.46 -15.62
N LYS A 88 -37.21 -20.37 -16.38
CA LYS A 88 -36.64 -19.06 -16.05
C LYS A 88 -37.15 -18.57 -14.70
N VAL A 89 -38.45 -18.74 -14.43
CA VAL A 89 -39.08 -18.42 -13.13
C VAL A 89 -38.47 -19.26 -12.00
N PHE A 90 -38.30 -20.57 -12.20
CA PHE A 90 -37.63 -21.45 -11.23
C PHE A 90 -36.18 -21.02 -10.96
N MET A 91 -35.37 -20.82 -12.00
CA MET A 91 -33.97 -20.42 -11.85
C MET A 91 -33.84 -19.06 -11.14
N LYS A 92 -34.76 -18.13 -11.41
CA LYS A 92 -34.79 -16.82 -10.75
C LYS A 92 -35.23 -16.92 -9.29
N ASN A 93 -36.38 -17.52 -9.02
CA ASN A 93 -37.01 -17.48 -7.70
C ASN A 93 -36.45 -18.54 -6.74
N ASP A 94 -36.18 -19.75 -7.22
CA ASP A 94 -35.79 -20.88 -6.37
C ASP A 94 -34.28 -21.06 -6.26
N ILE A 95 -33.50 -20.48 -7.17
CA ILE A 95 -32.03 -20.60 -7.19
C ILE A 95 -31.33 -19.26 -6.94
N LEU A 96 -31.54 -18.25 -7.80
CA LEU A 96 -30.85 -16.96 -7.69
C LEU A 96 -31.17 -16.24 -6.38
N VAL A 97 -32.46 -16.09 -6.03
CA VAL A 97 -32.87 -15.37 -4.81
C VAL A 97 -32.30 -16.01 -3.52
N PRO A 98 -32.33 -17.36 -3.34
CA PRO A 98 -31.66 -18.00 -2.21
C PRO A 98 -30.13 -17.83 -2.18
N LEU A 99 -29.46 -17.90 -3.34
CA LEU A 99 -28.02 -17.65 -3.42
C LEU A 99 -27.68 -16.22 -3.02
N LEU A 100 -28.44 -15.23 -3.49
CA LEU A 100 -28.29 -13.83 -3.10
C LEU A 100 -28.53 -13.64 -1.60
N SER A 101 -29.58 -14.25 -1.05
CA SER A 101 -29.92 -14.16 0.36
C SER A 101 -28.84 -14.80 1.25
N SER A 102 -28.32 -15.97 0.88
CA SER A 102 -27.22 -16.61 1.62
C SER A 102 -25.91 -15.84 1.52
N SER A 103 -25.58 -15.31 0.34
CA SER A 103 -24.35 -14.54 0.12
C SER A 103 -24.30 -13.20 0.85
N THR A 104 -25.46 -12.71 1.27
CA THR A 104 -25.61 -11.47 2.05
C THR A 104 -25.99 -11.74 3.51
N ALA A 105 -26.30 -12.98 3.87
CA ALA A 105 -26.55 -13.36 5.25
C ALA A 105 -25.28 -13.10 6.08
N PHE A 106 -25.50 -12.53 7.26
CA PHE A 106 -24.46 -12.30 8.26
C PHE A 106 -24.60 -13.38 9.32
N ASP A 107 -23.59 -14.26 9.42
CA ASP A 107 -23.54 -15.25 10.49
C ASP A 107 -22.54 -14.79 11.56
N SER A 108 -23.03 -14.41 12.73
CA SER A 108 -22.18 -13.96 13.85
C SER A 108 -21.30 -15.05 14.44
N THR A 109 -21.51 -16.32 14.05
CA THR A 109 -20.84 -17.48 14.65
C THR A 109 -19.54 -17.88 13.97
N THR A 110 -19.30 -17.46 12.72
CA THR A 110 -18.09 -17.77 11.93
C THR A 110 -16.96 -16.78 12.19
N THR A 111 -16.50 -16.70 13.45
CA THR A 111 -15.33 -15.88 13.87
C THR A 111 -13.97 -16.53 13.54
N SER A 112 -13.91 -17.52 12.66
CA SER A 112 -12.63 -18.18 12.32
C SER A 112 -11.83 -17.30 11.35
N THR A 113 -10.95 -16.49 11.92
CA THR A 113 -9.99 -15.58 11.28
C THR A 113 -8.89 -16.27 10.46
N THR A 114 -9.09 -17.52 10.06
CA THR A 114 -8.05 -18.31 9.40
C THR A 114 -8.57 -18.96 8.13
N THR A 115 -8.00 -18.47 7.02
CA THR A 115 -8.15 -18.90 5.62
C THR A 115 -9.41 -18.43 4.91
N MET A 116 -9.21 -17.81 3.75
CA MET A 116 -10.22 -17.59 2.72
C MET A 116 -10.84 -18.94 2.31
N GLY A 117 -11.74 -19.47 3.14
CA GLY A 117 -12.62 -20.56 2.76
C GLY A 117 -13.49 -20.06 1.61
N TYR A 118 -13.45 -20.74 0.47
CA TYR A 118 -14.27 -20.39 -0.68
C TYR A 118 -15.75 -20.56 -0.30
N ARG A 119 -16.47 -19.45 -0.11
CA ARG A 119 -17.92 -19.48 0.00
C ARG A 119 -18.50 -19.90 -1.37
N TYR A 120 -19.18 -21.04 -1.40
CA TYR A 120 -19.59 -21.69 -2.64
C TYR A 120 -20.72 -20.94 -3.36
N ASP A 121 -21.60 -20.28 -2.60
CA ASP A 121 -22.65 -19.37 -3.09
C ASP A 121 -22.06 -18.16 -3.84
N GLN A 122 -21.04 -17.51 -3.28
CA GLN A 122 -20.31 -16.42 -3.95
C GLN A 122 -19.68 -16.90 -5.26
N MET A 123 -19.16 -18.12 -5.28
CA MET A 123 -18.59 -18.72 -6.48
C MET A 123 -19.65 -19.05 -7.53
N ALA A 124 -20.83 -19.51 -7.12
CA ALA A 124 -21.95 -19.73 -8.03
C ALA A 124 -22.40 -18.40 -8.67
N LEU A 125 -22.54 -17.32 -7.88
CA LEU A 125 -22.90 -15.99 -8.39
C LEU A 125 -21.86 -15.42 -9.35
N ALA A 126 -20.56 -15.51 -9.01
CA ALA A 126 -19.50 -15.08 -9.91
C ALA A 126 -19.52 -15.87 -11.23
N GLN A 127 -19.69 -17.19 -11.17
CA GLN A 127 -19.75 -18.02 -12.37
C GLN A 127 -21.02 -17.76 -13.20
N ALA A 128 -22.12 -17.35 -12.56
CA ALA A 128 -23.33 -16.91 -13.25
C ALA A 128 -23.10 -15.61 -14.03
N CYS A 129 -22.44 -14.61 -13.44
CA CYS A 129 -22.05 -13.40 -14.17
C CYS A 129 -21.04 -13.67 -15.28
N HIS A 130 -20.11 -14.60 -15.07
CA HIS A 130 -19.10 -14.94 -16.07
C HIS A 130 -19.68 -15.57 -17.33
N ASN A 131 -20.72 -16.41 -17.18
CA ASN A 131 -21.36 -17.11 -18.30
C ASN A 131 -22.67 -16.46 -18.78
N GLY A 132 -23.21 -15.51 -18.02
CA GLY A 132 -24.49 -14.89 -18.30
C GLY A 132 -24.37 -13.57 -19.07
N THR A 133 -25.50 -12.90 -19.25
CA THR A 133 -25.57 -11.62 -19.95
C THR A 133 -25.22 -10.44 -19.04
N GLU A 134 -25.04 -9.28 -19.67
CA GLU A 134 -25.01 -7.98 -19.00
C GLU A 134 -26.27 -7.75 -18.15
N VAL A 135 -27.45 -8.20 -18.60
CA VAL A 135 -28.72 -8.04 -17.87
C VAL A 135 -28.71 -8.82 -16.54
N LEU A 136 -28.27 -10.08 -16.56
CA LEU A 136 -28.17 -10.88 -15.33
C LEU A 136 -27.12 -10.28 -14.38
N SER A 137 -25.97 -9.88 -14.91
CA SER A 137 -24.93 -9.22 -14.12
C SER A 137 -25.43 -7.92 -13.49
N ARG A 138 -26.23 -7.14 -14.21
CA ARG A 138 -26.90 -5.93 -13.70
C ARG A 138 -27.85 -6.26 -12.57
N GLU A 139 -28.69 -7.29 -12.72
CA GLU A 139 -29.65 -7.68 -11.67
C GLU A 139 -28.93 -8.09 -10.38
N ILE A 140 -27.89 -8.92 -10.48
CA ILE A 140 -27.09 -9.38 -9.34
C ILE A 140 -26.35 -8.21 -8.69
N VAL A 141 -25.63 -7.41 -9.47
CA VAL A 141 -24.84 -6.28 -8.95
C VAL A 141 -25.76 -5.21 -8.37
N SER A 142 -26.89 -4.88 -9.02
CA SER A 142 -27.86 -3.93 -8.48
C SER A 142 -28.44 -4.42 -7.15
N PHE A 143 -28.77 -5.72 -7.02
CA PHE A 143 -29.25 -6.28 -5.77
C PHE A 143 -28.21 -6.14 -4.66
N LEU A 144 -26.95 -6.50 -4.94
CA LEU A 144 -25.88 -6.42 -3.96
C LEU A 144 -25.55 -4.96 -3.57
N VAL A 145 -25.50 -4.04 -4.53
CA VAL A 145 -25.25 -2.61 -4.27
C VAL A 145 -26.38 -2.00 -3.43
N THR A 146 -27.65 -2.28 -3.76
CA THR A 146 -28.80 -1.80 -2.98
C THR A 146 -28.83 -2.43 -1.59
N THR A 147 -28.53 -3.72 -1.47
CA THR A 147 -28.46 -4.41 -0.18
C THR A 147 -27.34 -3.84 0.69
N LEU A 148 -26.15 -3.64 0.12
CA LEU A 148 -25.03 -3.02 0.80
C LEU A 148 -25.38 -1.62 1.31
N PHE A 149 -25.97 -0.79 0.45
CA PHE A 149 -26.43 0.55 0.82
C PHE A 149 -27.44 0.50 1.97
N ASN A 150 -28.45 -0.37 1.89
CA ASN A 150 -29.45 -0.51 2.94
C ASN A 150 -28.84 -0.98 4.27
N LEU A 151 -27.91 -1.95 4.23
CA LEU A 151 -27.22 -2.43 5.43
C LEU A 151 -26.34 -1.34 6.05
N LEU A 152 -25.69 -0.49 5.26
CA LEU A 152 -24.93 0.65 5.75
C LEU A 152 -25.81 1.72 6.39
N GLN A 153 -27.03 1.91 5.88
CA GLN A 153 -28.01 2.86 6.45
C GLN A 153 -28.66 2.35 7.74
N GLN A 154 -28.84 1.04 7.86
CA GLN A 154 -29.57 0.40 8.97
C GLN A 154 -28.68 -0.06 10.11
N GLY A 155 -27.44 -0.46 9.84
CA GLY A 155 -26.56 -1.05 10.83
C GLY A 155 -25.95 0.01 11.73
N GLY A 156 -26.36 0.09 13.00
CA GLY A 156 -25.62 0.85 14.01
C GLY A 156 -24.16 0.39 14.05
N VAL A 157 -23.19 1.30 14.07
CA VAL A 157 -21.80 0.90 14.29
C VAL A 157 -21.68 0.35 15.73
N GLY A 158 -21.69 -0.97 15.85
CA GLY A 158 -21.36 -1.63 17.11
C GLY A 158 -19.85 -1.51 17.38
N SER A 159 -19.41 -1.90 18.58
CA SER A 159 -18.00 -1.80 18.99
C SER A 159 -17.03 -2.62 18.14
N ASP A 160 -17.52 -3.45 17.22
CA ASP A 160 -16.72 -4.31 16.34
C ASP A 160 -17.06 -4.09 14.86
N ALA A 161 -16.34 -3.16 14.22
CA ALA A 161 -16.47 -2.85 12.80
C ALA A 161 -16.17 -4.02 11.86
N THR A 162 -15.49 -5.07 12.34
CA THR A 162 -15.18 -6.26 11.54
C THR A 162 -16.38 -7.19 11.39
N ASN A 163 -17.36 -7.07 12.28
CA ASN A 163 -18.57 -7.88 12.35
C ASN A 163 -19.81 -7.13 11.82
N HIS A 164 -19.63 -6.16 10.94
CA HIS A 164 -20.75 -5.41 10.37
C HIS A 164 -21.47 -6.23 9.29
N PRO A 165 -22.82 -6.28 9.24
CA PRO A 165 -23.57 -7.06 8.24
C PRO A 165 -23.23 -6.72 6.79
N ALA A 166 -22.88 -5.47 6.52
CA ALA A 166 -22.43 -5.00 5.20
C ALA A 166 -21.19 -5.75 4.67
N MET A 167 -20.35 -6.33 5.55
CA MET A 167 -19.11 -7.01 5.17
C MET A 167 -19.37 -8.23 4.28
N SER A 168 -20.38 -9.04 4.58
CA SER A 168 -20.75 -10.23 3.79
C SER A 168 -21.10 -9.83 2.34
N CYS A 169 -21.88 -8.75 2.20
CA CYS A 169 -22.25 -8.21 0.89
C CYS A 169 -21.05 -7.61 0.13
N ALA A 170 -20.19 -6.84 0.82
CA ALA A 170 -18.98 -6.28 0.23
C ALA A 170 -18.02 -7.38 -0.26
N GLN A 171 -17.81 -8.44 0.55
CA GLN A 171 -17.01 -9.60 0.17
C GLN A 171 -17.57 -10.32 -1.05
N THR A 172 -18.89 -10.50 -1.14
CA THR A 172 -19.55 -11.09 -2.30
C THR A 172 -19.29 -10.24 -3.56
N LEU A 173 -19.44 -8.92 -3.49
CA LEU A 173 -19.09 -8.01 -4.59
C LEU A 173 -17.61 -8.13 -4.99
N SER A 174 -16.70 -8.12 -4.01
CA SER A 174 -15.27 -8.30 -4.24
C SER A 174 -14.98 -9.61 -4.98
N PHE A 175 -15.59 -10.72 -4.54
CA PHE A 175 -15.41 -12.02 -5.18
C PHE A 175 -15.89 -12.00 -6.64
N MET A 176 -17.04 -11.36 -6.89
CA MET A 176 -17.57 -11.17 -8.24
C MET A 176 -16.68 -10.31 -9.13
N PHE A 177 -16.08 -9.23 -8.61
CA PHE A 177 -15.17 -8.41 -9.41
C PHE A 177 -13.91 -9.17 -9.83
N HIS A 178 -13.41 -10.10 -9.01
CA HIS A 178 -12.23 -10.89 -9.35
C HIS A 178 -12.52 -12.11 -10.24
N HIS A 179 -13.70 -12.73 -10.09
CA HIS A 179 -13.99 -14.04 -10.69
C HIS A 179 -15.16 -14.05 -11.68
N GLY A 180 -15.98 -13.00 -11.71
CA GLY A 180 -17.19 -12.92 -12.53
C GLY A 180 -16.99 -12.40 -13.95
N GLY A 181 -15.75 -12.23 -14.41
CA GLY A 181 -15.45 -11.64 -15.72
C GLY A 181 -15.55 -10.10 -15.73
N THR A 182 -15.76 -9.50 -16.91
CA THR A 182 -15.80 -8.04 -17.08
C THR A 182 -17.17 -7.42 -16.79
N HIS A 183 -18.24 -8.19 -16.96
CA HIS A 183 -19.62 -7.68 -16.85
C HIS A 183 -19.96 -7.13 -15.46
N PRO A 184 -19.61 -7.77 -14.32
CA PRO A 184 -19.94 -7.23 -12.99
C PRO A 184 -19.38 -5.82 -12.76
N ILE A 185 -18.16 -5.56 -13.23
CA ILE A 185 -17.49 -4.27 -13.03
C ILE A 185 -18.09 -3.21 -13.95
N GLN A 186 -18.35 -3.57 -15.22
CA GLN A 186 -19.04 -2.67 -16.15
C GLN A 186 -20.43 -2.29 -15.63
N GLU A 187 -21.21 -3.28 -15.20
CA GLU A 187 -22.56 -3.02 -14.71
C GLU A 187 -22.58 -2.25 -13.40
N PHE A 188 -21.61 -2.48 -12.50
CA PHE A 188 -21.43 -1.67 -11.28
C PHE A 188 -21.34 -0.18 -11.59
N HIS A 189 -20.50 0.20 -12.56
CA HIS A 189 -20.36 1.59 -12.98
C HIS A 189 -21.56 2.10 -13.81
N ASN A 190 -22.17 1.24 -14.63
CA ASN A 190 -23.33 1.57 -15.47
C ASN A 190 -24.61 1.84 -14.65
N LEU A 191 -24.70 1.39 -13.39
CA LEU A 191 -25.83 1.71 -12.49
C LEU A 191 -26.14 3.22 -12.44
N SER A 192 -25.12 4.07 -12.57
CA SER A 192 -25.27 5.53 -12.62
C SER A 192 -26.03 6.06 -13.85
N SER A 193 -25.97 5.34 -14.97
CA SER A 193 -26.57 5.74 -16.25
C SER A 193 -28.03 5.30 -16.35
N TYR A 194 -28.39 4.17 -15.75
CA TYR A 194 -29.76 3.61 -15.80
C TYR A 194 -30.79 4.40 -14.98
N VAL A 195 -30.35 5.30 -14.08
CA VAL A 195 -31.24 6.17 -13.28
C VAL A 195 -32.07 7.12 -14.18
N LYS A 196 -31.64 7.38 -15.41
CA LYS A 196 -32.22 8.43 -16.29
C LYS A 196 -33.11 7.93 -17.42
N GLU A 197 -33.16 6.63 -17.72
CA GLU A 197 -33.92 6.12 -18.86
C GLU A 197 -35.34 5.71 -18.43
N GLY A 198 -36.31 6.58 -18.73
CA GLY A 198 -37.72 6.31 -18.48
C GLY A 198 -38.24 5.16 -19.35
N GLY A 199 -38.41 3.97 -18.74
CA GLY A 199 -39.12 2.88 -19.40
C GLY A 199 -39.09 1.52 -18.72
N GLY A 200 -38.05 1.17 -17.97
CA GLY A 200 -38.01 -0.15 -17.30
C GLY A 200 -36.75 -0.37 -16.49
N ILE A 201 -36.93 -0.64 -15.19
CA ILE A 201 -35.94 -0.78 -14.12
C ILE A 201 -35.40 0.57 -13.61
N VAL A 202 -36.06 1.11 -12.58
CA VAL A 202 -35.55 2.25 -11.79
C VAL A 202 -34.51 1.72 -10.83
N VAL A 203 -33.23 1.75 -11.22
CA VAL A 203 -32.13 1.55 -10.28
C VAL A 203 -32.07 2.79 -9.38
N THR A 204 -32.25 2.61 -8.08
CA THR A 204 -32.27 3.73 -7.10
C THR A 204 -30.92 3.98 -6.45
N THR A 205 -29.95 3.10 -6.64
CA THR A 205 -28.68 3.11 -5.89
C THR A 205 -27.50 2.99 -6.85
N THR A 206 -26.54 3.89 -6.70
CA THR A 206 -25.32 4.02 -7.50
C THR A 206 -24.09 3.72 -6.64
N PRO A 207 -22.91 3.47 -7.25
CA PRO A 207 -21.65 3.38 -6.51
C PRO A 207 -21.37 4.57 -5.58
N MET A 208 -21.74 5.78 -6.03
CA MET A 208 -21.58 7.01 -5.24
C MET A 208 -22.46 6.99 -3.99
N ASP A 209 -23.63 6.36 -4.03
CA ASP A 209 -24.50 6.22 -2.85
C ASP A 209 -23.86 5.35 -1.77
N ILE A 210 -23.03 4.37 -2.12
CA ILE A 210 -22.25 3.60 -1.15
C ILE A 210 -21.20 4.49 -0.47
N ILE A 211 -20.48 5.30 -1.25
CA ILE A 211 -19.49 6.27 -0.70
C ILE A 211 -20.20 7.23 0.25
N VAL A 212 -21.33 7.78 -0.17
CA VAL A 212 -22.14 8.69 0.65
C VAL A 212 -22.67 7.98 1.90
N ALA A 213 -23.13 6.73 1.80
CA ALA A 213 -23.62 5.97 2.96
C ALA A 213 -22.53 5.69 4.00
N LEU A 214 -21.31 5.36 3.58
CA LEU A 214 -20.15 5.22 4.47
C LEU A 214 -19.80 6.54 5.19
N CYS A 215 -20.18 7.67 4.59
CA CYS A 215 -19.92 9.01 5.09
C CYS A 215 -21.16 9.67 5.72
N GLN A 216 -22.26 8.95 5.98
CA GLN A 216 -23.49 9.51 6.53
C GLN A 216 -23.63 9.25 8.03
N LYS A 217 -24.06 10.29 8.75
CA LYS A 217 -24.27 10.20 10.18
C LYS A 217 -25.41 9.24 10.43
N GLN A 218 -25.13 8.17 11.16
CA GLN A 218 -26.17 7.21 11.47
C GLN A 218 -27.19 7.86 12.40
N LYS A 219 -28.47 7.69 12.07
CA LYS A 219 -29.55 8.18 12.92
C LYS A 219 -29.52 7.36 14.20
N SER A 220 -28.98 7.95 15.27
CA SER A 220 -29.08 7.38 16.62
C SER A 220 -30.55 7.12 16.93
N SER A 221 -30.90 5.87 17.18
CA SER A 221 -32.27 5.41 17.45
C SER A 221 -32.88 5.99 18.75
N GLY A 222 -32.18 6.89 19.44
CA GLY A 222 -32.58 7.48 20.72
C GLY A 222 -32.99 8.96 20.71
N ASP A 223 -32.78 9.72 19.63
CA ASP A 223 -33.06 11.18 19.61
C ASP A 223 -34.46 11.53 19.07
N SER A 224 -35.44 10.62 19.21
CA SER A 224 -36.81 10.83 18.70
C SER A 224 -37.65 11.88 19.45
N ASN A 225 -37.07 12.61 20.41
CA ASN A 225 -37.76 13.68 21.15
C ASN A 225 -36.94 14.98 21.13
N GLY A 226 -36.93 15.69 19.99
CA GLY A 226 -36.28 17.00 19.94
C GLY A 226 -36.33 17.70 18.58
N SER A 227 -37.44 18.37 18.31
CA SER A 227 -37.64 19.43 17.30
C SER A 227 -37.26 19.12 15.85
N GLY A 228 -38.31 18.98 15.01
CA GLY A 228 -38.18 19.16 13.57
C GLY A 228 -37.65 20.57 13.25
N GLY A 229 -36.45 20.61 12.71
CA GLY A 229 -35.90 21.76 11.99
C GLY A 229 -35.24 21.22 10.73
N GLY A 230 -35.68 21.69 9.57
CA GLY A 230 -35.35 21.14 8.25
C GLY A 230 -33.84 20.97 8.01
N GLY A 231 -33.50 19.87 7.35
CA GLY A 231 -32.16 19.54 6.87
C GLY A 231 -31.71 20.45 5.75
N GLN A 232 -31.45 21.72 6.07
CA GLN A 232 -30.47 22.51 5.33
C GLN A 232 -29.10 22.16 5.90
N ILE A 233 -28.26 21.59 5.04
CA ILE A 233 -26.82 21.42 5.29
C ILE A 233 -26.25 22.83 5.47
N ALA A 234 -26.18 23.30 6.72
CA ALA A 234 -25.51 24.54 7.06
C ALA A 234 -23.99 24.30 6.99
N LEU A 235 -23.45 24.36 5.77
CA LEU A 235 -22.03 24.49 5.51
C LEU A 235 -21.54 25.81 6.10
N GLY A 236 -20.50 25.77 6.95
CA GLY A 236 -19.63 26.93 7.16
C GLY A 236 -19.65 27.65 8.52
N MET A 237 -20.28 27.12 9.57
CA MET A 237 -20.11 27.68 10.93
C MET A 237 -19.81 26.55 11.91
N SER A 238 -18.59 26.52 12.45
CA SER A 238 -18.19 25.60 13.52
C SER A 238 -19.17 25.74 14.68
N ARG A 239 -20.10 24.79 14.82
CA ARG A 239 -20.95 24.73 16.01
C ARG A 239 -20.01 24.49 17.19
N LEU A 240 -20.04 25.37 18.17
CA LEU A 240 -19.34 25.15 19.45
C LEU A 240 -20.00 23.96 20.14
N TYR A 241 -19.40 22.78 19.99
CA TYR A 241 -19.82 21.59 20.71
C TYR A 241 -19.27 21.62 22.12
N LEU A 242 -20.07 21.16 23.08
CA LEU A 242 -19.56 20.88 24.43
C LEU A 242 -18.50 19.75 24.34
N PRO A 243 -17.47 19.72 25.20
CA PRO A 243 -16.41 18.71 25.14
C PRO A 243 -16.91 17.27 25.05
N GLN A 244 -17.96 16.93 25.80
CA GLN A 244 -18.62 15.61 25.79
C GLN A 244 -19.27 15.27 24.44
N GLN A 245 -19.80 16.27 23.73
CA GLN A 245 -20.36 16.08 22.39
C GLN A 245 -19.26 15.91 21.35
N LYS A 246 -18.14 16.65 21.49
CA LYS A 246 -16.96 16.49 20.63
C LYS A 246 -16.38 15.08 20.77
N GLU A 247 -16.20 14.59 21.99
CA GLU A 247 -15.68 13.24 22.26
C GLU A 247 -16.60 12.15 21.68
N ARG A 248 -17.92 12.32 21.80
CA ARG A 248 -18.89 11.40 21.19
C ARG A 248 -18.82 11.39 19.66
N ILE A 249 -18.71 12.56 19.04
CA ILE A 249 -18.58 12.68 17.58
C ILE A 249 -17.26 12.06 17.11
N GLY A 250 -16.16 12.26 17.84
CA GLY A 250 -14.86 11.68 17.52
C GLY A 250 -14.87 10.15 17.60
N LEU A 251 -15.50 9.59 18.63
CA LEU A 251 -15.68 8.13 18.74
C LEU A 251 -16.53 7.56 17.60
N GLU A 252 -17.69 8.17 17.32
CA GLU A 252 -18.59 7.75 16.22
C GLU A 252 -17.87 7.81 14.86
N THR A 253 -17.11 8.89 14.63
CA THR A 253 -16.32 9.06 13.40
C THR A 253 -15.21 8.02 13.29
N SER A 254 -14.49 7.75 14.39
CA SER A 254 -13.44 6.73 14.43
C SER A 254 -13.98 5.33 14.15
N GLU A 255 -15.15 4.98 14.67
CA GLU A 255 -15.81 3.70 14.40
C GLU A 255 -16.25 3.58 12.93
N LEU A 256 -16.78 4.66 12.34
CA LEU A 256 -17.11 4.70 10.91
C LEU A 256 -15.88 4.67 10.00
N MET A 257 -14.76 5.26 10.42
CA MET A 257 -13.48 5.15 9.71
C MET A 257 -13.02 3.69 9.70
N LYS A 258 -13.10 2.98 10.84
CA LYS A 258 -12.78 1.54 10.90
C LYS A 258 -13.69 0.73 9.98
N LEU A 259 -14.99 1.01 9.96
CA LEU A 259 -15.94 0.35 9.05
C LEU A 259 -15.61 0.64 7.58
N SER A 260 -15.24 1.87 7.25
CA SER A 260 -14.79 2.21 5.90
C SER A 260 -13.55 1.41 5.52
N TYR A 261 -12.58 1.26 6.42
CA TYR A 261 -11.38 0.46 6.15
C TYR A 261 -11.61 -1.04 6.02
N THR A 262 -12.68 -1.58 6.59
CA THR A 262 -13.04 -2.99 6.38
C THR A 262 -13.77 -3.19 5.05
N ILE A 263 -14.61 -2.22 4.63
CA ILE A 263 -15.41 -2.34 3.40
C ILE A 263 -14.65 -1.93 2.14
N LEU A 264 -13.86 -0.85 2.19
CA LEU A 264 -13.16 -0.30 1.02
C LEU A 264 -12.33 -1.33 0.25
N PRO A 265 -11.49 -2.19 0.88
CA PRO A 265 -10.70 -3.19 0.16
C PRO A 265 -11.51 -4.13 -0.74
N HIS A 266 -12.80 -4.31 -0.42
CA HIS A 266 -13.72 -5.15 -1.19
C HIS A 266 -14.37 -4.41 -2.38
N ILE A 267 -14.43 -3.08 -2.33
CA ILE A 267 -15.01 -2.24 -3.39
C ILE A 267 -13.93 -1.73 -4.36
N LEU A 268 -12.71 -1.44 -3.86
CA LEU A 268 -11.58 -0.96 -4.67
C LEU A 268 -11.31 -1.76 -5.96
N PRO A 269 -11.48 -3.11 -6.02
CA PRO A 269 -11.29 -3.88 -7.24
C PRO A 269 -12.15 -3.43 -8.43
N ALA A 270 -13.33 -2.84 -8.20
CA ALA A 270 -14.14 -2.27 -9.28
C ALA A 270 -13.43 -1.08 -9.96
N TYR A 271 -12.73 -0.27 -9.18
CA TYR A 271 -12.03 0.93 -9.63
C TYR A 271 -10.62 0.66 -10.18
N ASN A 272 -10.10 -0.56 -10.06
CA ASN A 272 -8.85 -0.96 -10.71
C ASN A 272 -8.97 -1.05 -12.24
N ASN A 273 -10.19 -1.15 -12.77
CA ASN A 273 -10.43 -1.23 -14.21
C ASN A 273 -10.87 0.11 -14.80
N HIS A 274 -11.35 0.10 -16.04
CA HIS A 274 -11.81 1.32 -16.70
C HIS A 274 -13.02 1.91 -15.97
N THR A 275 -12.81 2.97 -15.20
CA THR A 275 -13.86 3.73 -14.50
C THR A 275 -14.33 4.86 -15.41
N PRO A 276 -15.65 5.02 -15.62
CA PRO A 276 -16.17 6.10 -16.45
C PRO A 276 -15.72 7.48 -15.97
N SER A 277 -15.35 8.36 -16.91
CA SER A 277 -14.88 9.72 -16.57
C SER A 277 -15.92 10.54 -15.81
N SER A 278 -17.22 10.29 -16.04
CA SER A 278 -18.31 10.94 -15.29
C SER A 278 -18.27 10.63 -13.81
N GLU A 279 -17.96 9.39 -13.43
CA GLU A 279 -17.89 8.95 -12.04
C GLU A 279 -16.63 9.48 -11.37
N ILE A 280 -15.49 9.45 -12.06
CA ILE A 280 -14.26 10.11 -11.60
C ILE A 280 -14.53 11.60 -11.34
N ASN A 281 -15.23 12.30 -12.24
CA ASN A 281 -15.61 13.70 -12.03
C ASN A 281 -16.49 13.90 -10.79
N SER A 282 -17.46 13.00 -10.54
CA SER A 282 -18.31 13.07 -9.36
C SER A 282 -17.50 12.88 -8.07
N ILE A 283 -16.54 11.96 -8.05
CA ILE A 283 -15.65 11.74 -6.90
C ILE A 283 -14.74 12.96 -6.69
N ILE A 284 -14.19 13.54 -7.77
CA ILE A 284 -13.38 14.76 -7.70
C ILE A 284 -14.19 15.92 -7.12
N GLN A 285 -15.41 16.12 -7.61
CA GLN A 285 -16.30 17.17 -7.12
C GLN A 285 -16.66 16.96 -5.64
N PHE A 286 -16.79 15.71 -5.19
CA PHE A 286 -16.99 15.38 -3.78
C PHE A 286 -15.75 15.73 -2.96
N VAL A 287 -14.56 15.32 -3.38
CA VAL A 287 -13.29 15.64 -2.69
C VAL A 287 -13.03 17.14 -2.66
N SER A 288 -13.28 17.86 -3.76
CA SER A 288 -13.04 19.30 -3.87
C SER A 288 -13.88 20.16 -2.91
N GLN A 289 -15.03 19.63 -2.46
CA GLN A 289 -15.90 20.31 -1.49
C GLN A 289 -15.44 20.09 -0.04
N VAL A 290 -14.60 19.09 0.19
CA VAL A 290 -14.24 18.60 1.52
C VAL A 290 -12.79 18.95 1.87
N ILE A 291 -11.94 19.23 0.88
CA ILE A 291 -10.54 19.59 1.10
C ILE A 291 -10.33 21.11 1.14
N PRO A 292 -9.59 21.68 2.13
CA PRO A 292 -9.07 21.01 3.33
C PRO A 292 -10.20 20.65 4.33
N PRO A 293 -10.06 19.53 5.08
CA PRO A 293 -11.11 19.12 6.00
C PRO A 293 -11.24 20.09 7.17
N LEU A 294 -12.46 20.55 7.41
CA LEU A 294 -12.77 21.49 8.49
C LEU A 294 -13.34 20.80 9.74
N THR A 295 -13.74 19.54 9.60
CA THR A 295 -14.36 18.73 10.66
C THR A 295 -13.85 17.29 10.62
N GLU A 296 -13.94 16.56 11.74
CA GLU A 296 -13.66 15.11 11.80
C GLU A 296 -14.52 14.33 10.79
N TRP A 297 -15.73 14.83 10.51
CA TRP A 297 -16.63 14.26 9.52
C TRP A 297 -16.12 14.43 8.08
N ASP A 298 -15.48 15.56 7.80
CA ASP A 298 -14.82 15.80 6.52
C ASP A 298 -13.58 14.90 6.38
N GLU A 299 -12.87 14.62 7.48
CA GLU A 299 -11.79 13.65 7.49
C GLU A 299 -12.29 12.23 7.15
N LEU A 300 -13.41 11.77 7.74
CA LEU A 300 -14.05 10.50 7.37
C LEU A 300 -14.36 10.44 5.86
N LYS A 301 -14.96 11.51 5.30
CA LYS A 301 -15.25 11.57 3.86
C LYS A 301 -13.99 11.43 3.01
N LEU A 302 -12.89 12.06 3.40
CA LEU A 302 -11.61 11.96 2.70
C LEU A 302 -11.01 10.55 2.84
N CYS A 303 -11.06 9.95 4.03
CA CYS A 303 -10.59 8.58 4.26
C CYS A 303 -11.38 7.54 3.44
N THR A 304 -12.64 7.82 3.07
CA THR A 304 -13.41 6.98 2.15
C THR A 304 -13.17 7.29 0.68
N ALA A 305 -13.20 8.57 0.28
CA ALA A 305 -13.19 8.95 -1.13
C ALA A 305 -11.80 8.95 -1.77
N LEU A 306 -10.74 9.33 -1.03
CA LEU A 306 -9.39 9.41 -1.59
C LEU A 306 -8.83 8.05 -2.03
N PRO A 307 -8.97 6.94 -1.27
CA PRO A 307 -8.51 5.64 -1.72
C PRO A 307 -9.19 5.18 -3.03
N ILE A 308 -10.50 5.46 -3.17
CA ILE A 308 -11.26 5.15 -4.39
C ILE A 308 -10.73 5.97 -5.56
N LEU A 309 -10.57 7.29 -5.38
CA LEU A 309 -10.05 8.17 -6.42
C LEU A 309 -8.61 7.81 -6.82
N ALA A 310 -7.75 7.51 -5.85
CA ALA A 310 -6.37 7.08 -6.09
C ALA A 310 -6.34 5.81 -6.95
N THR A 311 -7.18 4.84 -6.61
CA THR A 311 -7.29 3.57 -7.35
C THR A 311 -7.81 3.79 -8.77
N ALA A 312 -8.88 4.58 -8.93
CA ALA A 312 -9.45 4.90 -10.24
C ALA A 312 -8.44 5.61 -11.17
N LEU A 313 -7.56 6.47 -10.63
CA LEU A 313 -6.57 7.22 -11.40
C LEU A 313 -5.32 6.41 -11.78
N GLN A 314 -5.05 5.26 -11.15
CA GLN A 314 -3.91 4.42 -11.53
C GLN A 314 -4.07 3.86 -12.95
N HIS A 315 -5.30 3.54 -13.35
CA HIS A 315 -5.60 2.93 -14.65
C HIS A 315 -6.35 3.85 -15.61
N ASN A 316 -6.93 4.94 -15.12
CA ASN A 316 -7.59 5.94 -15.96
C ASN A 316 -6.77 7.23 -15.99
N HIS A 317 -6.54 7.76 -17.18
CA HIS A 317 -5.79 9.01 -17.37
C HIS A 317 -6.70 10.14 -17.86
N PRO A 318 -7.68 10.57 -17.05
CA PRO A 318 -8.57 11.63 -17.48
C PRO A 318 -7.77 12.93 -17.61
N LYS A 319 -7.88 13.59 -18.77
CA LYS A 319 -7.42 14.97 -18.98
C LYS A 319 -8.35 15.91 -18.23
N ASN A 320 -8.26 15.91 -16.91
CA ASN A 320 -9.24 16.56 -16.06
C ASN A 320 -8.67 17.84 -15.45
N GLU A 321 -9.10 18.99 -15.96
CA GLU A 321 -8.68 20.28 -15.41
C GLU A 321 -9.13 20.44 -13.94
N SER A 322 -10.25 19.84 -13.53
CA SER A 322 -10.72 19.88 -12.14
C SER A 322 -9.76 19.20 -11.14
N LEU A 323 -8.97 18.20 -11.57
CA LEU A 323 -7.93 17.61 -10.72
C LEU A 323 -6.76 18.58 -10.49
N LYS A 324 -6.46 19.42 -11.47
CA LYS A 324 -5.41 20.43 -11.38
C LYS A 324 -5.77 21.51 -10.37
N GLU A 325 -7.05 21.85 -10.25
CA GLU A 325 -7.54 22.86 -9.31
C GLU A 325 -7.36 22.43 -7.84
N ILE A 326 -7.49 21.13 -7.55
CA ILE A 326 -7.39 20.61 -6.17
C ILE A 326 -6.01 20.08 -5.79
N ILE A 327 -5.04 20.06 -6.70
CA ILE A 327 -3.75 19.39 -6.47
C ILE A 327 -2.93 20.02 -5.34
N THR A 328 -2.95 21.34 -5.21
CA THR A 328 -2.27 22.07 -4.14
C THR A 328 -2.86 21.68 -2.79
N SER A 329 -4.19 21.68 -2.67
CA SER A 329 -4.88 21.28 -1.44
C SER A 329 -4.67 19.80 -1.09
N LEU A 330 -4.60 18.92 -2.09
CA LEU A 330 -4.24 17.50 -1.89
C LEU A 330 -2.81 17.34 -1.38
N ALA A 331 -1.86 18.11 -1.92
CA ALA A 331 -0.48 18.10 -1.48
C ALA A 331 -0.32 18.65 -0.06
N GLU A 332 -1.01 19.75 0.27
CA GLU A 332 -1.08 20.30 1.63
C GLU A 332 -1.67 19.29 2.63
N TYR A 333 -2.77 18.63 2.27
CA TYR A 333 -3.37 17.59 3.09
C TYR A 333 -2.44 16.39 3.30
N ALA A 334 -1.71 15.96 2.26
CA ALA A 334 -0.78 14.85 2.35
C ALA A 334 0.38 15.10 3.35
N ILE A 335 0.82 16.35 3.51
CA ILE A 335 1.89 16.73 4.45
C ILE A 335 1.40 17.28 5.78
N SER A 336 0.09 17.52 5.94
CA SER A 336 -0.48 18.10 7.15
C SER A 336 -0.19 17.23 8.37
N THR A 337 0.27 17.85 9.46
CA THR A 337 0.39 17.20 10.78
C THR A 337 -0.90 17.22 11.58
N ASP A 338 -1.91 17.94 11.11
CA ASP A 338 -3.16 18.17 11.85
C ASP A 338 -4.17 17.02 11.69
N HIS A 339 -3.86 16.05 10.84
CA HIS A 339 -4.71 14.91 10.50
C HIS A 339 -3.96 13.59 10.65
N ASP A 340 -4.57 12.65 11.36
CA ASP A 340 -3.96 11.38 11.75
C ASP A 340 -4.28 10.24 10.76
N CYS A 341 -5.16 10.46 9.79
CA CYS A 341 -5.57 9.46 8.81
C CYS A 341 -4.45 9.15 7.78
N VAL A 342 -3.53 8.24 8.12
CA VAL A 342 -2.35 7.87 7.30
C VAL A 342 -2.74 7.34 5.92
N GLU A 343 -3.77 6.51 5.83
CA GLU A 343 -4.24 5.91 4.58
C GLU A 343 -4.78 6.97 3.62
N ALA A 344 -5.55 7.94 4.12
CA ALA A 344 -6.07 9.05 3.32
C ALA A 344 -4.94 9.95 2.80
N LYS A 345 -3.96 10.28 3.65
CA LYS A 345 -2.79 11.06 3.27
C LYS A 345 -1.95 10.36 2.21
N SER A 346 -1.75 9.05 2.35
CA SER A 346 -1.09 8.21 1.35
C SER A 346 -1.87 8.17 0.02
N ALA A 347 -3.20 8.06 0.09
CA ALA A 347 -4.05 8.12 -1.10
C ALA A 347 -4.00 9.50 -1.78
N ALA A 348 -4.01 10.60 -1.03
CA ALA A 348 -3.83 11.96 -1.54
C ALA A 348 -2.48 12.11 -2.26
N ALA A 349 -1.39 11.63 -1.64
CA ALA A 349 -0.07 11.61 -2.25
C ALA A 349 -0.08 10.80 -3.57
N SER A 350 -0.70 9.63 -3.58
CA SER A 350 -0.86 8.79 -4.79
C SER A 350 -1.64 9.50 -5.91
N ILE A 351 -2.68 10.26 -5.57
CA ILE A 351 -3.42 11.10 -6.52
C ILE A 351 -2.51 12.19 -7.08
N VAL A 352 -1.78 12.92 -6.24
CA VAL A 352 -0.82 13.96 -6.67
C VAL A 352 0.21 13.36 -7.64
N PHE A 353 0.77 12.18 -7.31
CA PHE A 353 1.71 11.48 -8.17
C PHE A 353 1.10 11.15 -9.54
N SER A 354 -0.10 10.57 -9.55
CA SER A 354 -0.80 10.17 -10.77
C SER A 354 -1.12 11.36 -11.66
N VAL A 355 -1.63 12.46 -11.08
CA VAL A 355 -1.90 13.70 -11.82
C VAL A 355 -0.61 14.26 -12.42
N MET A 356 0.48 14.34 -11.65
CA MET A 356 1.76 14.84 -12.13
C MET A 356 2.36 13.99 -13.25
N LEU A 357 2.26 12.66 -13.14
CA LEU A 357 2.79 11.72 -14.11
C LEU A 357 2.10 11.85 -15.47
N HIS A 358 0.77 12.02 -15.46
CA HIS A 358 -0.06 12.02 -16.68
C HIS A 358 -0.40 13.41 -17.22
N HIS A 359 -0.03 14.49 -16.51
CA HIS A 359 -0.29 15.85 -16.96
C HIS A 359 0.40 16.14 -18.31
N GLN A 360 -0.35 16.75 -19.25
CA GLN A 360 0.20 17.24 -20.51
C GLN A 360 0.53 18.72 -20.37
N GLU A 361 1.81 19.07 -20.40
CA GLU A 361 2.27 20.46 -20.43
C GLU A 361 2.02 21.02 -21.83
N ASN A 362 0.95 21.79 -21.99
CA ASN A 362 0.81 22.66 -23.15
C ASN A 362 1.87 23.75 -23.06
N GLY A 363 2.84 23.76 -23.97
CA GLY A 363 3.77 24.85 -24.37
C GLY A 363 4.27 25.82 -23.29
N ASP A 364 3.36 26.62 -22.75
CA ASP A 364 3.55 27.79 -21.88
C ASP A 364 3.16 27.56 -20.41
N ASN A 365 2.58 26.41 -20.05
CA ASN A 365 2.19 26.13 -18.67
C ASN A 365 3.39 25.73 -17.80
N GLU A 366 3.50 26.36 -16.62
CA GLU A 366 4.44 26.00 -15.56
C GLU A 366 4.26 24.51 -15.17
N CYS A 367 5.37 23.79 -15.03
CA CYS A 367 5.36 22.39 -14.58
C CYS A 367 4.70 22.31 -13.19
N ILE A 368 3.66 21.48 -13.03
CA ILE A 368 2.98 21.25 -11.74
C ILE A 368 3.97 20.96 -10.61
N GLY A 369 5.05 20.22 -10.91
CA GLY A 369 6.11 19.98 -9.92
C GLY A 369 6.74 21.26 -9.37
N ARG A 370 6.95 22.30 -10.20
CA ARG A 370 7.47 23.60 -9.70
C ARG A 370 6.43 24.35 -8.88
N LEU A 371 5.17 24.32 -9.30
CA LEU A 371 4.06 24.89 -8.53
C LEU A 371 4.03 24.30 -7.10
N LEU A 372 4.07 22.97 -6.98
CA LEU A 372 4.06 22.29 -5.67
C LEU A 372 5.34 22.55 -4.85
N LEU A 373 6.50 22.65 -5.49
CA LEU A 373 7.74 23.04 -4.82
C LEU A 373 7.62 24.43 -4.20
N ARG A 374 7.13 25.41 -4.96
CA ARG A 374 7.02 26.81 -4.55
C ARG A 374 5.93 27.04 -3.51
N ASP A 375 4.74 26.49 -3.76
CA ASP A 375 3.52 26.88 -3.04
C ASP A 375 3.22 25.97 -1.84
N VAL A 376 3.75 24.73 -1.80
CA VAL A 376 3.46 23.75 -0.72
C VAL A 376 4.71 23.31 0.02
N ILE A 377 5.71 22.81 -0.70
CA ILE A 377 6.89 22.19 -0.07
C ILE A 377 7.84 23.26 0.52
N SER A 378 8.10 24.35 -0.20
CA SER A 378 8.99 25.42 0.30
C SER A 378 8.47 26.05 1.60
N PRO A 379 7.17 26.43 1.71
CA PRO A 379 6.62 26.92 2.97
C PRO A 379 6.71 25.91 4.11
N ALA A 380 6.41 24.64 3.85
CA ALA A 380 6.51 23.58 4.86
C ALA A 380 7.95 23.39 5.37
N VAL A 381 8.94 23.41 4.47
CA VAL A 381 10.36 23.33 4.85
C VAL A 381 10.82 24.59 5.59
N ALA A 382 10.35 25.77 5.20
CA ALA A 382 10.64 27.02 5.91
C ALA A 382 10.03 27.06 7.32
N GLN A 383 8.79 26.58 7.49
CA GLN A 383 8.16 26.43 8.80
C GLN A 383 8.96 25.48 9.70
N ASN A 384 9.37 24.33 9.17
CA ASN A 384 10.23 23.38 9.84
C ASN A 384 11.58 24.01 10.26
N ARG A 385 12.20 24.82 9.40
CA ARG A 385 13.42 25.57 9.76
C ARG A 385 13.20 26.50 10.95
N ASN A 386 12.11 27.25 10.97
CA ASN A 386 11.79 28.16 12.07
C ASN A 386 11.54 27.39 13.38
N MET A 387 10.88 26.25 13.30
CA MET A 387 10.65 25.36 14.45
C MET A 387 11.97 24.79 14.98
N ASN A 388 12.90 24.37 14.11
CA ASN A 388 14.24 23.92 14.50
C ASN A 388 15.01 25.04 15.24
N GLN A 389 14.97 26.28 14.72
CA GLN A 389 15.61 27.43 15.39
C GLN A 389 14.98 27.73 16.76
N ALA A 390 13.66 27.61 16.88
CA ALA A 390 12.95 27.80 18.15
C ALA A 390 13.29 26.71 19.18
N LEU A 391 13.41 25.45 18.74
CA LEU A 391 13.80 24.32 19.58
C LEU A 391 15.25 24.45 20.06
N LEU A 392 16.17 24.90 19.18
CA LEU A 392 17.57 25.18 19.53
C LEU A 392 17.73 26.30 20.57
N GLY A 393 16.72 27.18 20.73
CA GLY A 393 16.73 28.26 21.72
C GLY A 393 16.22 27.87 23.11
N LYS A 394 15.70 26.65 23.31
CA LYS A 394 15.12 26.19 24.58
C LYS A 394 16.01 25.08 25.18
N GLU A 395 16.83 25.40 26.18
CA GLU A 395 17.76 24.47 26.84
C GLU A 395 17.11 23.48 27.83
N GLU A 396 15.78 23.43 27.98
CA GLU A 396 15.12 22.52 28.95
C GLU A 396 14.79 21.14 28.32
N GLU A 397 15.50 20.11 28.79
CA GLU A 397 15.69 18.82 28.09
C GLU A 397 14.56 17.76 28.23
N LYS A 398 13.45 18.00 28.94
CA LYS A 398 12.47 16.93 29.23
C LYS A 398 11.03 17.11 28.73
N GLU A 399 10.56 18.33 28.48
CA GLU A 399 9.19 18.56 27.96
C GLU A 399 9.11 18.62 26.42
N ASN A 400 10.24 18.61 25.70
CA ASN A 400 10.29 18.86 24.26
C ASN A 400 10.37 17.60 23.34
N MET A 401 10.32 16.37 23.86
CA MET A 401 10.46 15.17 23.02
C MET A 401 9.31 14.97 22.04
N ASP A 402 8.07 15.29 22.45
CA ASP A 402 6.89 15.19 21.58
C ASP A 402 6.89 16.30 20.51
N GLU A 403 7.31 17.53 20.87
CA GLU A 403 7.51 18.62 19.91
C GLU A 403 8.60 18.27 18.89
N LEU A 404 9.69 17.66 19.34
CA LEU A 404 10.78 17.22 18.48
C LEU A 404 10.35 16.10 17.53
N GLN A 405 9.60 15.11 18.01
CA GLN A 405 9.08 14.04 17.17
C GLN A 405 8.07 14.57 16.15
N SER A 406 7.20 15.50 16.57
CA SER A 406 6.26 16.19 15.67
C SER A 406 6.99 16.94 14.56
N PHE A 407 8.05 17.69 14.91
CA PHE A 407 8.92 18.37 13.94
C PHE A 407 9.55 17.40 12.93
N ILE A 408 10.05 16.25 13.40
CA ILE A 408 10.68 15.26 12.52
C ILE A 408 9.65 14.62 11.59
N ASN A 409 8.46 14.30 12.09
CA ASN A 409 7.36 13.79 11.28
C ASN A 409 6.92 14.81 10.22
N ALA A 410 6.84 16.10 10.57
CA ALA A 410 6.52 17.18 9.65
C ALA A 410 7.59 17.33 8.55
N PHE A 411 8.86 17.26 8.93
CA PHE A 411 9.97 17.29 7.98
C PHE A 411 9.97 16.06 7.07
N GLU A 412 9.75 14.87 7.62
CA GLU A 412 9.60 13.63 6.85
C GLU A 412 8.44 13.69 5.86
N GLY A 413 7.28 14.22 6.27
CA GLY A 413 6.15 14.45 5.37
C GLY A 413 6.52 15.36 4.18
N ALA A 414 7.19 16.49 4.46
CA ALA A 414 7.65 17.40 3.41
C ALA A 414 8.68 16.75 2.47
N MET A 415 9.63 15.99 3.01
CA MET A 415 10.64 15.29 2.20
C MET A 415 10.05 14.13 1.39
N ASN A 416 9.05 13.43 1.91
CA ASN A 416 8.32 12.39 1.18
C ASN A 416 7.49 12.96 0.02
N LEU A 417 6.81 14.10 0.22
CA LEU A 417 6.14 14.79 -0.87
C LEU A 417 7.14 15.31 -1.91
N LEU A 418 8.28 15.83 -1.46
CA LEU A 418 9.37 16.25 -2.34
C LEU A 418 9.93 15.09 -3.17
N ALA A 419 10.13 13.92 -2.55
CA ALA A 419 10.50 12.69 -3.25
C ALA A 419 9.44 12.31 -4.27
N LEU A 420 8.15 12.36 -3.92
CA LEU A 420 7.05 12.06 -4.83
C LEU A 420 7.04 12.98 -6.06
N VAL A 421 7.24 14.28 -5.86
CA VAL A 421 7.43 15.26 -6.94
C VAL A 421 8.64 14.89 -7.80
N GLY A 422 9.76 14.54 -7.18
CA GLY A 422 10.97 14.07 -7.84
C GLY A 422 10.74 12.81 -8.69
N SER A 423 10.00 11.84 -8.15
CA SER A 423 9.63 10.59 -8.82
C SER A 423 8.74 10.84 -10.03
N ALA A 424 7.65 11.58 -9.87
CA ALA A 424 6.71 11.85 -10.95
C ALA A 424 7.39 12.61 -12.10
N THR A 425 8.20 13.61 -11.77
CA THR A 425 8.98 14.38 -12.76
C THR A 425 10.09 13.56 -13.43
N ALA A 426 10.71 12.63 -12.70
CA ALA A 426 11.68 11.66 -13.26
C ALA A 426 11.02 10.74 -14.29
N CYS A 427 9.89 10.12 -13.91
CA CYS A 427 9.14 9.17 -14.71
C CYS A 427 8.61 9.81 -16.00
N ARG A 428 8.10 11.05 -15.88
CA ARG A 428 7.56 11.82 -17.00
C ARG A 428 8.63 12.26 -17.99
N GLY A 429 9.82 12.65 -17.50
CA GLY A 429 10.92 13.12 -18.36
C GLY A 429 10.64 14.47 -19.03
N GLY A 430 11.23 14.71 -20.20
CA GLY A 430 11.03 15.95 -20.98
C GLY A 430 11.43 17.21 -20.20
N LYS A 431 10.59 18.26 -20.24
CA LYS A 431 10.82 19.51 -19.49
C LYS A 431 10.84 19.31 -17.96
N SER A 432 10.06 18.34 -17.45
CA SER A 432 10.00 18.02 -16.02
C SER A 432 11.31 17.40 -15.50
N SER A 433 12.19 16.90 -16.37
CA SER A 433 13.49 16.35 -15.98
C SER A 433 14.37 17.35 -15.21
N GLN A 434 14.29 18.65 -15.53
CA GLN A 434 15.04 19.68 -14.82
C GLN A 434 14.57 19.82 -13.37
N THR A 435 13.26 19.74 -13.13
CA THR A 435 12.69 19.76 -11.77
C THR A 435 13.19 18.57 -10.98
N CYS A 436 13.17 17.37 -11.58
CA CYS A 436 13.74 16.17 -10.97
C CYS A 436 15.23 16.37 -10.58
N ASP A 437 16.05 16.89 -11.47
CA ASP A 437 17.48 17.11 -11.21
C ASP A 437 17.71 18.11 -10.07
N LEU A 438 16.88 19.15 -9.95
CA LEU A 438 16.92 20.10 -8.82
C LEU A 438 16.56 19.42 -7.49
N VAL A 439 15.48 18.64 -7.49
CA VAL A 439 15.03 17.88 -6.30
C VAL A 439 16.10 16.88 -5.86
N VAL A 440 16.68 16.12 -6.80
CA VAL A 440 17.74 15.16 -6.53
C VAL A 440 18.97 15.85 -5.94
N ARG A 441 19.43 16.96 -6.54
CA ARG A 441 20.59 17.70 -6.02
C ARG A 441 20.34 18.23 -4.62
N PHE A 442 19.14 18.75 -4.35
CA PHE A 442 18.77 19.19 -3.02
C PHE A 442 18.83 18.05 -2.01
N LEU A 443 18.11 16.95 -2.24
CA LEU A 443 18.04 15.81 -1.32
C LEU A 443 19.41 15.19 -1.06
N ILE A 444 20.22 15.01 -2.09
CA ILE A 444 21.57 14.44 -1.96
C ILE A 444 22.49 15.37 -1.21
N LYS A 445 22.52 16.65 -1.56
CA LYS A 445 23.38 17.62 -0.87
C LYS A 445 22.95 17.73 0.60
N LEU A 446 21.65 17.77 0.87
CA LEU A 446 21.11 17.79 2.22
C LEU A 446 21.50 16.55 3.03
N ALA A 447 21.41 15.36 2.43
CA ALA A 447 21.82 14.09 3.06
C ALA A 447 23.33 13.97 3.28
N CYS A 448 24.14 14.61 2.43
CA CYS A 448 25.60 14.54 2.45
C CYS A 448 26.24 15.58 3.37
N THR A 449 25.75 16.83 3.33
CA THR A 449 26.39 17.98 4.01
C THR A 449 25.51 18.62 5.08
N GLY A 450 24.25 18.21 5.22
CA GLY A 450 23.30 18.83 6.15
C GLY A 450 22.85 20.25 5.76
N SER A 451 23.26 20.74 4.59
CA SER A 451 22.84 22.04 4.04
C SER A 451 22.69 21.99 2.52
N ALA A 452 21.56 22.46 2.01
CA ALA A 452 21.32 22.57 0.57
C ALA A 452 20.43 23.77 0.22
N PRO A 453 20.66 24.41 -0.95
CA PRO A 453 19.73 25.42 -1.47
C PRO A 453 18.44 24.73 -1.93
N PHE A 454 17.30 25.20 -1.45
CA PHE A 454 15.99 24.65 -1.79
C PHE A 454 15.70 24.82 -3.29
N PRO A 455 15.06 23.82 -3.95
CA PRO A 455 14.69 23.92 -5.35
C PRO A 455 13.81 25.15 -5.62
N ASP A 456 14.11 25.89 -6.70
CA ASP A 456 13.34 27.07 -7.17
C ASP A 456 13.55 28.37 -6.36
N THR A 457 13.55 28.32 -5.03
CA THR A 457 13.75 29.54 -4.19
C THR A 457 15.22 29.87 -3.92
N ASN A 458 16.13 28.89 -4.08
CA ASN A 458 17.55 28.98 -3.71
C ASN A 458 17.80 29.37 -2.24
N GLU A 459 16.79 29.31 -1.38
CA GLU A 459 16.96 29.56 0.05
C GLU A 459 17.77 28.43 0.67
N GLU A 460 18.81 28.75 1.43
CA GLU A 460 19.64 27.75 2.07
C GLU A 460 18.89 27.10 3.24
N VAL A 461 18.67 25.78 3.15
CA VAL A 461 18.08 24.95 4.20
C VAL A 461 19.20 24.24 4.94
N CYS A 462 19.35 24.54 6.22
CA CYS A 462 20.35 23.94 7.10
C CYS A 462 19.67 23.11 8.19
N ILE A 463 20.10 21.85 8.33
CA ILE A 463 19.58 20.89 9.30
C ILE A 463 20.32 20.98 10.66
N GLY A 464 21.43 21.72 10.71
CA GLY A 464 22.26 21.95 11.89
C GLY A 464 23.70 21.52 11.60
N THR A 465 24.64 22.45 11.72
CA THR A 465 26.07 22.16 11.52
C THR A 465 26.71 21.68 12.81
N SER A 466 27.56 20.66 12.68
CA SER A 466 28.38 19.97 13.68
C SER A 466 29.41 20.84 14.43
N SER A 467 29.29 22.17 14.43
CA SER A 467 30.29 23.08 15.01
C SER A 467 30.10 23.40 16.50
N SER A 468 29.01 22.97 17.15
CA SER A 468 28.81 23.11 18.60
C SER A 468 28.63 21.73 19.26
N ALA A 469 29.75 21.04 19.44
CA ALA A 469 29.87 19.66 19.92
C ALA A 469 29.59 19.46 21.43
N SER A 470 28.63 20.15 22.04
CA SER A 470 28.45 20.12 23.51
C SER A 470 27.14 19.51 24.03
N SER A 471 26.25 18.99 23.18
CA SER A 471 25.00 18.38 23.64
C SER A 471 24.65 17.12 22.84
N SER A 472 24.73 15.95 23.48
CA SER A 472 24.56 14.62 22.88
C SER A 472 23.17 14.33 22.28
N SER A 473 22.17 15.17 22.56
CA SER A 473 20.81 15.05 22.00
C SER A 473 20.69 15.59 20.57
N TYR A 474 21.32 16.75 20.30
CA TYR A 474 21.17 17.46 19.02
C TYR A 474 21.89 16.81 17.85
N GLY A 475 23.02 16.11 18.09
CA GLY A 475 23.66 15.29 17.07
C GLY A 475 22.75 14.18 16.52
N SER A 476 21.81 13.68 17.33
CA SER A 476 20.85 12.66 16.90
C SER A 476 19.80 13.21 15.94
N VAL A 477 19.39 14.48 16.08
CA VAL A 477 18.34 15.09 15.25
C VAL A 477 18.86 15.40 13.85
N ALA A 478 20.01 16.05 13.74
CA ALA A 478 20.60 16.38 12.44
C ALA A 478 20.91 15.11 11.61
N GLU A 479 21.36 14.05 12.27
CA GLU A 479 21.55 12.75 11.65
C GLU A 479 20.21 12.15 11.17
N SER A 480 19.16 12.21 11.98
CA SER A 480 17.82 11.72 11.61
C SER A 480 17.29 12.40 10.36
N LEU A 481 17.39 13.73 10.29
CA LEU A 481 16.93 14.53 9.16
C LEU A 481 17.78 14.27 7.90
N SER A 482 19.09 14.01 8.06
CA SER A 482 19.97 13.61 6.96
C SER A 482 19.61 12.21 6.42
N ILE A 483 19.25 11.28 7.30
CA ILE A 483 18.75 9.94 6.91
C ILE A 483 17.41 10.07 6.18
N ILE A 484 16.48 10.89 6.67
CA ILE A 484 15.20 11.16 6.00
C ILE A 484 15.42 11.69 4.58
N ALA A 485 16.36 12.63 4.39
CA ALA A 485 16.72 13.15 3.06
C ALA A 485 17.29 12.03 2.15
N GLY A 486 18.15 11.17 2.68
CA GLY A 486 18.71 10.01 1.96
C GLY A 486 17.65 8.97 1.58
N SER A 487 16.72 8.67 2.49
CA SER A 487 15.58 7.77 2.26
C SER A 487 14.60 8.35 1.23
N SER A 488 14.35 9.65 1.29
CA SER A 488 13.49 10.37 0.33
C SER A 488 14.10 10.32 -1.07
N PHE A 489 15.42 10.49 -1.20
CA PHE A 489 16.10 10.22 -2.47
C PHE A 489 15.95 8.76 -2.91
N GLY A 490 16.01 7.80 -1.98
CA GLY A 490 15.73 6.40 -2.24
C GLY A 490 14.32 6.12 -2.77
N ALA A 491 13.31 6.83 -2.26
CA ALA A 491 11.93 6.75 -2.74
C ALA A 491 11.81 7.19 -4.20
N ILE A 492 12.60 8.18 -4.64
CA ILE A 492 12.70 8.56 -6.07
C ILE A 492 13.13 7.38 -6.93
N LEU A 493 14.16 6.64 -6.50
CA LEU A 493 14.72 5.52 -7.27
C LEU A 493 13.86 4.26 -7.24
N SER A 494 12.94 4.14 -6.28
CA SER A 494 12.15 2.93 -6.04
C SER A 494 10.92 2.82 -6.95
N VAL A 495 10.52 3.90 -7.61
CA VAL A 495 9.38 3.88 -8.54
C VAL A 495 9.71 3.05 -9.79
N GLU A 496 8.85 2.12 -10.16
CA GLU A 496 9.06 1.23 -11.32
C GLU A 496 8.68 1.87 -12.66
N ASN A 497 7.85 2.91 -12.62
CA ASN A 497 7.42 3.65 -13.81
C ASN A 497 8.57 4.50 -14.40
N GLY A 498 8.53 4.75 -15.70
CA GLY A 498 9.45 5.66 -16.40
C GLY A 498 10.36 5.00 -17.44
N GLY A 499 11.04 5.82 -18.25
CA GLY A 499 11.92 5.34 -19.32
C GLY A 499 13.18 4.60 -18.84
N ALA A 500 13.77 3.75 -19.69
CA ALA A 500 14.89 2.87 -19.31
C ALA A 500 16.13 3.55 -18.72
N PHE A 501 16.33 4.86 -18.96
CA PHE A 501 17.57 5.58 -18.60
C PHE A 501 17.42 6.60 -17.47
N TRP A 502 16.23 6.84 -16.91
CA TRP A 502 16.09 7.92 -15.92
C TRP A 502 16.86 7.63 -14.64
N ARG A 503 16.89 6.37 -14.18
CA ARG A 503 17.69 5.95 -13.01
C ARG A 503 19.19 6.15 -13.23
N GLN A 504 19.67 5.87 -14.45
CA GLN A 504 21.06 6.12 -14.83
C GLN A 504 21.39 7.62 -14.84
N ARG A 505 20.47 8.47 -15.31
CA ARG A 505 20.65 9.93 -15.25
C ARG A 505 20.74 10.42 -13.81
N ILE A 506 19.81 9.97 -12.96
CA ILE A 506 19.78 10.36 -11.55
C ILE A 506 21.06 9.91 -10.84
N SER A 507 21.51 8.66 -11.05
CA SER A 507 22.77 8.19 -10.44
C SER A 507 23.98 8.98 -10.93
N HIS A 508 24.04 9.34 -12.21
CA HIS A 508 25.12 10.19 -12.73
C HIS A 508 25.15 11.57 -12.07
N VAL A 509 23.99 12.14 -11.74
CA VAL A 509 23.89 13.45 -11.07
C VAL A 509 24.23 13.33 -9.58
N SER A 510 23.80 12.27 -8.90
CA SER A 510 23.91 12.15 -7.44
C SER A 510 25.24 11.56 -6.97
N LEU A 511 25.80 10.60 -7.71
CA LEU A 511 26.90 9.79 -7.22
C LEU A 511 28.19 10.58 -6.92
N PRO A 512 28.62 11.58 -7.72
CA PRO A 512 29.83 12.34 -7.39
C PRO A 512 29.77 13.02 -6.02
N GLU A 513 28.60 13.54 -5.64
CA GLU A 513 28.39 14.22 -4.35
C GLU A 513 28.43 13.20 -3.19
N ILE A 514 27.78 12.05 -3.38
CA ILE A 514 27.76 10.95 -2.39
C ILE A 514 29.18 10.42 -2.16
N LEU A 515 29.92 10.13 -3.23
CA LEU A 515 31.28 9.60 -3.14
C LEU A 515 32.20 10.59 -2.43
N ARG A 516 32.14 11.87 -2.79
CA ARG A 516 32.90 12.92 -2.11
C ARG A 516 32.61 12.98 -0.62
N ALA A 517 31.34 13.00 -0.22
CA ALA A 517 30.96 13.05 1.19
C ALA A 517 31.45 11.83 1.98
N CYS A 518 31.41 10.64 1.39
CA CYS A 518 31.94 9.43 2.01
C CYS A 518 33.47 9.40 2.07
N ASP A 519 34.17 9.97 1.08
CA ASP A 519 35.64 10.01 1.04
C ASP A 519 36.22 11.09 1.96
N ASP A 520 35.54 12.24 2.10
CA ASP A 520 35.91 13.32 3.02
C ASP A 520 35.85 12.83 4.48
N ALA A 521 34.84 11.99 4.81
CA ALA A 521 34.72 11.36 6.12
C ALA A 521 35.87 10.38 6.44
N VAL A 522 36.51 9.82 5.40
CA VAL A 522 37.61 8.86 5.53
C VAL A 522 38.96 9.57 5.58
N SER A 523 39.10 10.68 4.85
CA SER A 523 40.36 11.40 4.69
C SER A 523 40.67 12.35 5.85
N GLY A 524 39.68 12.73 6.67
CA GLY A 524 39.89 13.42 7.95
C GLY A 524 40.51 14.82 7.87
N GLU A 525 40.71 15.40 6.68
CA GLU A 525 41.48 16.63 6.49
C GLU A 525 40.83 17.91 7.06
N ASN A 526 39.57 17.86 7.51
CA ASN A 526 38.88 19.01 8.11
C ASN A 526 38.72 18.94 9.64
N GLY A 527 39.27 17.91 10.30
CA GLY A 527 39.32 17.80 11.76
C GLY A 527 40.59 18.41 12.32
N SER A 528 40.47 19.53 13.04
CA SER A 528 41.58 20.22 13.71
C SER A 528 42.40 19.29 14.62
N GLY A 529 43.57 18.85 14.16
CA GLY A 529 44.84 18.91 14.91
C GLY A 529 44.99 18.22 16.27
N SER A 530 44.14 17.27 16.69
CA SER A 530 44.42 16.43 17.87
C SER A 530 44.68 14.99 17.43
N GLN A 531 45.95 14.62 17.38
CA GLN A 531 46.48 13.38 16.81
C GLN A 531 46.27 12.12 17.68
N ASP A 532 45.43 12.19 18.72
CA ASP A 532 45.31 11.14 19.75
C ASP A 532 43.99 10.35 19.74
N ASP A 533 43.00 10.68 18.89
CA ASP A 533 41.75 9.91 18.84
C ASP A 533 41.82 8.77 17.81
N SER A 534 41.88 7.55 18.34
CA SER A 534 41.95 6.24 17.69
C SER A 534 41.10 6.07 16.41
N ALA A 535 41.52 5.18 15.51
CA ALA A 535 40.80 4.76 14.30
C ALA A 535 39.31 4.40 14.52
N ALA A 536 38.91 4.06 15.76
CA ALA A 536 37.53 3.80 16.15
C ALA A 536 36.62 5.05 16.13
N SER A 537 37.15 6.27 16.31
CA SER A 537 36.37 7.51 16.26
C SER A 537 35.90 7.85 14.83
N SER A 538 36.69 7.49 13.81
CA SER A 538 36.37 7.78 12.40
C SER A 538 35.14 7.01 11.90
N PHE A 539 34.92 5.78 12.39
CA PHE A 539 33.75 4.96 12.01
C PHE A 539 32.46 5.42 12.69
N ILE A 540 32.55 6.11 13.82
CA ILE A 540 31.38 6.63 14.53
C ILE A 540 30.78 7.82 13.79
N ASN A 541 31.60 8.63 13.09
CA ASN A 541 31.18 9.85 12.39
C ASN A 541 30.86 9.64 10.91
N PHE A 542 30.59 8.40 10.48
CA PHE A 542 30.26 8.12 9.08
C PHE A 542 28.92 8.79 8.67
N PRO A 543 28.84 9.49 7.53
CA PRO A 543 27.63 10.24 7.14
C PRO A 543 26.48 9.29 6.77
N LEU A 544 25.59 9.01 7.71
CA LEU A 544 24.51 8.03 7.52
C LEU A 544 23.51 8.44 6.43
N GLY A 545 23.29 9.73 6.19
CA GLY A 545 22.46 10.22 5.08
C GLY A 545 23.05 9.86 3.72
N ALA A 546 24.33 10.16 3.51
CA ALA A 546 25.07 9.76 2.30
C ALA A 546 25.12 8.24 2.12
N LEU A 547 25.33 7.48 3.20
CA LEU A 547 25.29 6.02 3.20
C LEU A 547 23.93 5.50 2.70
N THR A 548 22.85 6.05 3.24
CA THR A 548 21.47 5.68 2.86
C THR A 548 21.25 5.90 1.37
N ALA A 549 21.64 7.07 0.87
CA ALA A 549 21.54 7.38 -0.56
C ALA A 549 22.38 6.43 -1.44
N ALA A 550 23.62 6.13 -1.03
CA ALA A 550 24.49 5.18 -1.71
C ALA A 550 23.86 3.78 -1.79
N CYS A 551 23.32 3.29 -0.66
CA CYS A 551 22.66 1.99 -0.59
C CYS A 551 21.41 1.93 -1.48
N HIS A 552 20.62 2.99 -1.57
CA HIS A 552 19.51 3.05 -2.52
C HIS A 552 19.96 3.01 -3.98
N ILE A 553 21.06 3.68 -4.35
CA ILE A 553 21.64 3.56 -5.71
C ILE A 553 21.99 2.09 -5.99
N MET A 554 22.70 1.43 -5.08
CA MET A 554 23.07 0.03 -5.22
C MET A 554 21.83 -0.88 -5.34
N CYS A 555 20.77 -0.59 -4.59
CA CYS A 555 19.53 -1.35 -4.55
C CYS A 555 18.57 -1.10 -5.71
N CYS A 556 18.67 0.01 -6.43
CA CYS A 556 17.67 0.40 -7.44
C CYS A 556 18.25 0.59 -8.85
N VAL A 557 19.55 0.87 -8.99
CA VAL A 557 20.21 1.16 -10.26
C VAL A 557 20.95 -0.08 -10.78
N PRO A 558 20.77 -0.52 -12.04
CA PRO A 558 21.51 -1.66 -12.58
C PRO A 558 23.02 -1.43 -12.50
N THR A 559 23.77 -2.39 -11.95
CA THR A 559 25.24 -2.25 -11.76
C THR A 559 25.99 -2.07 -13.07
N THR A 560 25.46 -2.65 -14.16
CA THR A 560 25.97 -2.49 -15.52
C THR A 560 26.00 -1.03 -16.00
N THR A 561 25.20 -0.15 -15.38
CA THR A 561 25.14 1.28 -15.74
C THR A 561 26.07 2.17 -14.92
N LEU A 562 26.61 1.67 -13.79
CA LEU A 562 27.52 2.40 -12.90
C LEU A 562 28.99 2.21 -13.33
N GLY A 563 29.31 1.03 -13.89
CA GLY A 563 30.67 0.67 -14.25
C GLY A 563 31.53 0.24 -13.06
N ASP A 564 32.57 -0.55 -13.34
CA ASP A 564 33.29 -1.32 -12.33
C ASP A 564 33.95 -0.46 -11.24
N LYS A 565 34.48 0.71 -11.61
CA LYS A 565 35.10 1.64 -10.65
C LYS A 565 34.10 2.09 -9.58
N GLN A 566 32.93 2.55 -10.02
CA GLN A 566 31.89 3.04 -9.12
C GLN A 566 31.30 1.91 -8.27
N VAL A 567 31.11 0.72 -8.84
CA VAL A 567 30.67 -0.47 -8.10
C VAL A 567 31.66 -0.85 -7.01
N ASN A 568 32.96 -0.76 -7.28
CA ASN A 568 34.01 -1.02 -6.29
C ASN A 568 34.01 0.01 -5.15
N GLU A 569 33.91 1.30 -5.47
CA GLU A 569 33.82 2.38 -4.48
C GLU A 569 32.56 2.24 -3.60
N LEU A 570 31.40 1.99 -4.22
CA LEU A 570 30.13 1.75 -3.54
C LEU A 570 30.17 0.49 -2.64
N GLY A 571 30.81 -0.58 -3.09
CA GLY A 571 31.03 -1.79 -2.28
C GLY A 571 31.85 -1.48 -1.02
N GLY A 572 32.92 -0.69 -1.14
CA GLY A 572 33.69 -0.21 0.00
C GLY A 572 32.87 0.66 0.96
N ILE A 573 32.02 1.55 0.43
CA ILE A 573 31.09 2.37 1.23
C ILE A 573 30.09 1.49 2.00
N ALA A 574 29.46 0.51 1.34
CA ALA A 574 28.49 -0.38 1.99
C ALA A 574 29.11 -1.16 3.17
N VAL A 575 30.34 -1.66 3.00
CA VAL A 575 31.05 -2.41 4.04
C VAL A 575 31.46 -1.49 5.19
N ARG A 576 31.93 -0.26 4.91
CA ARG A 576 32.19 0.74 5.96
C ARG A 576 30.90 1.11 6.72
N GLY A 577 29.80 1.25 6.00
CA GLY A 577 28.48 1.45 6.58
C GLY A 577 28.06 0.32 7.51
N LEU A 578 28.27 -0.94 7.10
CA LEU A 578 28.01 -2.12 7.93
C LEU A 578 28.80 -2.08 9.25
N ILE A 579 30.09 -1.72 9.18
CA ILE A 579 30.97 -1.60 10.36
C ILE A 579 30.43 -0.51 11.30
N CYS A 580 30.08 0.66 10.75
CA CYS A 580 29.49 1.77 11.49
C CYS A 580 28.18 1.37 12.18
N CYS A 581 27.24 0.78 11.43
CA CYS A 581 25.96 0.29 11.96
C CYS A 581 26.16 -0.72 13.09
N ALA A 582 27.00 -1.74 12.87
CA ALA A 582 27.27 -2.78 13.87
C ALA A 582 27.88 -2.21 15.16
N THR A 583 28.83 -1.28 15.03
CA THR A 583 29.47 -0.60 16.17
C THR A 583 28.47 0.25 16.95
N ARG A 584 27.64 1.03 16.25
CA ARG A 584 26.61 1.86 16.89
C ARG A 584 25.54 1.02 17.57
N MET A 585 25.10 -0.08 16.96
CA MET A 585 24.15 -1.02 17.57
C MET A 585 24.70 -1.67 18.83
N SER A 586 25.98 -2.11 18.82
CA SER A 586 26.64 -2.64 20.01
C SER A 586 26.66 -1.61 21.16
N ASN A 587 26.96 -0.35 20.87
CA ASN A 587 26.99 0.72 21.87
C ASN A 587 25.60 1.10 22.40
N ILE A 588 24.54 0.87 21.62
CA ILE A 588 23.14 1.04 22.05
C ILE A 588 22.74 -0.09 23.00
N THR A 589 23.11 -1.34 22.71
CA THR A 589 22.77 -2.48 23.59
C THR A 589 23.39 -2.39 24.99
N THR A 590 24.44 -1.59 25.16
CA THR A 590 25.09 -1.33 26.45
C THR A 590 24.57 -0.09 27.18
N ASN A 591 23.80 0.79 26.54
CA ASN A 591 23.31 2.06 27.10
C ASN A 591 21.78 2.17 26.98
N GLU A 592 21.05 1.94 28.07
CA GLU A 592 19.58 1.78 28.08
C GLU A 592 18.75 3.05 27.76
N ASN A 593 19.37 4.22 27.57
CA ASN A 593 18.67 5.53 27.53
C ASN A 593 18.60 6.24 26.15
N LYS A 594 18.80 5.55 25.01
CA LYS A 594 18.75 6.19 23.66
C LYS A 594 17.75 5.51 22.71
N THR A 595 16.46 5.82 22.85
CA THR A 595 15.37 5.21 22.06
C THR A 595 15.35 5.70 20.60
N MET A 596 15.57 6.99 20.37
CA MET A 596 15.37 7.60 19.05
C MET A 596 16.53 7.35 18.07
N THR A 597 17.78 7.43 18.53
CA THR A 597 18.98 7.07 17.74
C THR A 597 18.97 5.60 17.33
N SER A 598 18.30 4.73 18.10
CA SER A 598 18.18 3.30 17.81
C SER A 598 17.32 3.03 16.56
N SER A 599 16.15 3.67 16.41
CA SER A 599 15.25 3.43 15.27
C SER A 599 15.89 3.78 13.92
N ASN A 600 16.61 4.90 13.84
CA ASN A 600 17.22 5.36 12.60
C ASN A 600 18.42 4.51 12.19
N VAL A 601 19.28 4.13 13.13
CA VAL A 601 20.39 3.20 12.86
C VAL A 601 19.85 1.84 12.38
N MET A 602 18.71 1.39 12.92
CA MET A 602 18.06 0.15 12.49
C MET A 602 17.47 0.25 11.07
N SER A 603 16.91 1.40 10.68
CA SER A 603 16.44 1.66 9.32
C SER A 603 17.59 1.64 8.31
N VAL A 604 18.68 2.36 8.61
CA VAL A 604 19.90 2.37 7.77
C VAL A 604 20.52 0.98 7.66
N THR A 605 20.53 0.21 8.75
CA THR A 605 21.04 -1.17 8.74
C THR A 605 20.27 -2.05 7.75
N SER A 606 18.94 -1.91 7.66
CA SER A 606 18.14 -2.65 6.68
C SER A 606 18.60 -2.42 5.25
N ILE A 607 18.76 -1.15 4.84
CA ILE A 607 19.12 -0.82 3.46
C ILE A 607 20.59 -1.16 3.16
N VAL A 608 21.48 -1.04 4.15
CA VAL A 608 22.87 -1.50 4.05
C VAL A 608 22.92 -3.01 3.79
N LEU A 609 22.20 -3.81 4.60
CA LEU A 609 22.15 -5.27 4.42
C LEU A 609 21.56 -5.66 3.05
N ALA A 610 20.47 -5.02 2.63
CA ALA A 610 19.89 -5.25 1.31
C ALA A 610 20.87 -4.91 0.17
N SER A 611 21.60 -3.81 0.30
CA SER A 611 22.59 -3.39 -0.70
C SER A 611 23.78 -4.36 -0.80
N LEU A 612 24.27 -4.85 0.35
CA LEU A 612 25.34 -5.85 0.41
C LEU A 612 24.91 -7.17 -0.20
N LEU A 613 23.70 -7.66 0.15
CA LEU A 613 23.15 -8.89 -0.43
C LEU A 613 23.07 -8.79 -1.95
N ARG A 614 22.57 -7.67 -2.49
CA ARG A 614 22.50 -7.44 -3.92
C ARG A 614 23.90 -7.41 -4.57
N LEU A 615 24.87 -6.73 -3.96
CA LEU A 615 26.24 -6.67 -4.48
C LEU A 615 26.94 -8.03 -4.44
N MET A 616 26.68 -8.87 -3.43
CA MET A 616 27.24 -10.22 -3.36
C MET A 616 26.78 -11.10 -4.53
N VAL A 617 25.53 -10.92 -4.96
CA VAL A 617 24.98 -11.65 -6.10
C VAL A 617 25.48 -11.08 -7.44
N VAL A 618 25.50 -9.75 -7.57
CA VAL A 618 25.72 -9.09 -8.87
C VAL A 618 27.19 -8.75 -9.14
N ALA A 619 27.99 -8.53 -8.10
CA ALA A 619 29.41 -8.17 -8.18
C ALA A 619 30.28 -8.97 -7.17
N PRO A 620 30.25 -10.31 -7.22
CA PRO A 620 30.90 -11.16 -6.21
C PRO A 620 32.41 -10.94 -6.09
N ILE A 621 33.10 -10.61 -7.19
CA ILE A 621 34.55 -10.34 -7.21
C ILE A 621 34.91 -9.11 -6.38
N VAL A 622 34.07 -8.06 -6.41
CA VAL A 622 34.26 -6.85 -5.60
C VAL A 622 34.06 -7.20 -4.12
N MET A 623 32.98 -7.92 -3.81
CA MET A 623 32.62 -8.26 -2.44
C MET A 623 33.58 -9.25 -1.77
N ALA A 624 34.20 -10.15 -2.54
CA ALA A 624 35.20 -11.09 -2.05
C ALA A 624 36.32 -10.43 -1.22
N ARG A 625 36.77 -9.24 -1.65
CA ARG A 625 37.84 -8.48 -1.00
C ARG A 625 37.48 -8.00 0.42
N TYR A 626 36.19 -7.92 0.70
CA TYR A 626 35.65 -7.41 1.95
C TYR A 626 35.11 -8.52 2.87
N ALA A 627 35.15 -9.78 2.45
CA ALA A 627 34.57 -10.90 3.18
C ALA A 627 35.08 -10.97 4.64
N SER A 628 36.38 -10.75 4.87
CA SER A 628 36.97 -10.76 6.21
C SER A 628 36.42 -9.68 7.14
N SER A 629 36.03 -8.53 6.59
CA SER A 629 35.43 -7.43 7.35
C SER A 629 33.94 -7.64 7.54
N MET A 630 33.25 -8.27 6.59
CA MET A 630 31.79 -8.46 6.65
C MET A 630 31.37 -9.47 7.73
N VAL A 631 32.00 -10.65 7.80
CA VAL A 631 31.58 -11.74 8.70
C VAL A 631 31.45 -11.30 10.17
N PRO A 632 32.46 -10.69 10.82
CA PRO A 632 32.35 -10.32 12.23
C PRO A 632 31.26 -9.27 12.50
N HIS A 633 31.07 -8.31 11.59
CA HIS A 633 30.07 -7.25 11.77
C HIS A 633 28.64 -7.73 11.47
N LEU A 634 28.47 -8.67 10.53
CA LEU A 634 27.20 -9.36 10.34
C LEU A 634 26.81 -10.16 11.59
N LEU A 635 27.76 -10.89 12.19
CA LEU A 635 27.49 -11.62 13.43
C LEU A 635 27.09 -10.67 14.57
N LEU A 636 27.77 -9.53 14.71
CA LEU A 636 27.43 -8.52 15.71
C LEU A 636 26.01 -7.94 15.52
N ILE A 637 25.64 -7.66 14.27
CA ILE A 637 24.28 -7.19 13.93
C ILE A 637 23.24 -8.28 14.24
N CYS A 638 23.49 -9.52 13.83
CA CYS A 638 22.57 -10.63 14.09
C CYS A 638 22.38 -10.84 15.61
N GLN A 639 23.44 -10.74 16.42
CA GLN A 639 23.37 -10.83 17.89
C GLN A 639 22.59 -9.68 18.54
N SER A 640 22.52 -8.53 17.88
CA SER A 640 21.83 -7.35 18.37
C SER A 640 20.31 -7.41 18.16
N PHE A 641 19.81 -8.28 17.28
CA PHE A 641 18.38 -8.45 17.02
C PHE A 641 17.71 -9.33 18.08
N LYS A 642 17.14 -8.71 19.12
CA LYS A 642 16.42 -9.40 20.20
C LYS A 642 14.89 -9.36 20.08
N SER A 643 14.35 -8.47 19.22
CA SER A 643 12.92 -8.24 19.09
C SER A 643 12.27 -9.10 17.99
N LYS A 644 11.01 -9.50 18.19
CA LYS A 644 10.16 -10.10 17.15
C LYS A 644 9.94 -9.15 15.95
N VAL A 645 10.12 -7.85 16.14
CA VAL A 645 9.97 -6.82 15.10
C VAL A 645 11.13 -6.85 14.09
N ASP A 646 12.28 -7.45 14.43
CA ASP A 646 13.49 -7.45 13.60
C ASP A 646 13.68 -8.71 12.76
N VAL A 647 12.68 -9.59 12.68
CA VAL A 647 12.78 -10.87 11.96
C VAL A 647 13.23 -10.68 10.50
N ALA A 648 12.65 -9.70 9.79
CA ALA A 648 13.02 -9.44 8.39
C ALA A 648 14.49 -9.03 8.23
N ARG A 649 14.98 -8.12 9.09
CA ARG A 649 16.38 -7.67 9.08
C ARG A 649 17.33 -8.82 9.39
N HIS A 650 16.97 -9.64 10.37
CA HIS A 650 17.73 -10.81 10.76
C HIS A 650 17.79 -11.82 9.60
N ILE A 651 16.68 -12.07 8.90
CA ILE A 651 16.68 -12.92 7.70
C ILE A 651 17.62 -12.39 6.63
N ILE A 652 17.63 -11.08 6.33
CA ILE A 652 18.54 -10.50 5.33
C ILE A 652 20.00 -10.65 5.78
N ALA A 653 20.31 -10.42 7.06
CA ALA A 653 21.66 -10.60 7.59
C ALA A 653 22.14 -12.07 7.50
N LEU A 654 21.26 -13.04 7.77
CA LEU A 654 21.54 -14.47 7.54
C LEU A 654 21.72 -14.77 6.06
N GLN A 655 20.93 -14.17 5.17
CA GLN A 655 21.12 -14.30 3.72
C GLN A 655 22.47 -13.75 3.26
N CYS A 656 22.95 -12.64 3.82
CA CYS A 656 24.33 -12.19 3.58
C CYS A 656 25.35 -13.25 4.01
N LEU A 657 25.18 -13.85 5.20
CA LEU A 657 26.05 -14.95 5.66
C LEU A 657 25.99 -16.17 4.73
N ILE A 658 24.83 -16.54 4.18
CA ILE A 658 24.69 -17.64 3.19
C ILE A 658 25.53 -17.36 1.94
N ASN A 659 25.62 -16.10 1.50
CA ASN A 659 26.29 -15.73 0.26
C ASN A 659 27.82 -15.59 0.40
N ILE A 660 28.36 -15.38 1.61
CA ILE A 660 29.82 -15.24 1.82
C ILE A 660 30.62 -16.45 1.31
N PRO A 661 30.26 -17.70 1.65
CA PRO A 661 30.90 -18.90 1.10
C PRO A 661 30.89 -19.02 -0.43
N LEU A 662 29.94 -18.34 -1.09
CA LEU A 662 29.80 -18.36 -2.55
C LEU A 662 30.70 -17.32 -3.24
N LEU A 663 31.34 -16.42 -2.48
CA LEU A 663 32.24 -15.43 -3.03
C LEU A 663 33.57 -16.06 -3.46
N PRO A 664 34.19 -15.59 -4.56
CA PRO A 664 35.54 -16.00 -4.97
C PRO A 664 36.55 -15.82 -3.85
N ASP A 665 37.52 -16.74 -3.73
CA ASP A 665 38.63 -16.68 -2.77
C ASP A 665 38.25 -16.52 -1.29
N SER A 666 36.98 -16.76 -0.92
CA SER A 666 36.48 -16.62 0.45
C SER A 666 36.85 -17.77 1.39
N LYS A 667 37.37 -18.91 0.86
CA LYS A 667 37.63 -20.14 1.63
C LYS A 667 38.43 -19.89 2.92
N LYS A 668 39.53 -19.13 2.85
CA LYS A 668 40.36 -18.80 4.03
C LYS A 668 39.59 -18.03 5.10
N VAL A 669 38.73 -17.10 4.68
CA VAL A 669 37.89 -16.31 5.59
C VAL A 669 36.84 -17.22 6.21
N CYS A 670 36.18 -18.05 5.41
CA CYS A 670 35.16 -18.95 5.92
C CYS A 670 35.74 -19.97 6.91
N GLU A 671 36.92 -20.53 6.65
CA GLU A 671 37.63 -21.41 7.60
C GLU A 671 37.92 -20.70 8.93
N ALA A 672 38.38 -19.45 8.90
CA ALA A 672 38.70 -18.68 10.10
C ALA A 672 37.45 -18.39 10.97
N TYR A 673 36.30 -18.17 10.35
CA TYR A 673 35.07 -17.80 11.07
C TYR A 673 34.03 -18.93 11.20
N LYS A 674 34.28 -20.12 10.62
CA LYS A 674 33.34 -21.26 10.60
C LYS A 674 32.76 -21.58 11.98
N ALA A 675 33.62 -21.68 12.99
CA ALA A 675 33.19 -21.98 14.35
C ALA A 675 32.23 -20.92 14.91
N HIS A 676 32.59 -19.63 14.77
CA HIS A 676 31.78 -18.51 15.27
C HIS A 676 30.40 -18.43 14.59
N VAL A 677 30.36 -18.61 13.27
CA VAL A 677 29.09 -18.61 12.52
C VAL A 677 28.22 -19.79 12.93
N LEU A 678 28.78 -21.00 13.04
CA LEU A 678 28.01 -22.18 13.43
C LEU A 678 27.49 -22.08 14.87
N THR A 679 28.27 -21.54 15.81
CA THR A 679 27.81 -21.28 17.19
C THR A 679 26.61 -20.34 17.20
N TYR A 680 26.69 -19.22 16.49
CA TYR A 680 25.58 -18.26 16.42
C TYR A 680 24.31 -18.87 15.79
N VAL A 681 24.48 -19.66 14.73
CA VAL A 681 23.37 -20.31 14.03
C VAL A 681 22.65 -21.31 14.93
N LEU A 682 23.37 -22.04 15.80
CA LEU A 682 22.77 -22.94 16.78
C LEU A 682 21.80 -22.18 17.71
N ASP A 683 22.21 -21.03 18.23
CA ASP A 683 21.33 -20.19 19.07
C ASP A 683 20.08 -19.72 18.30
N THR A 684 20.22 -19.46 16.99
CA THR A 684 19.12 -18.98 16.14
C THR A 684 18.14 -20.09 15.76
N LEU A 685 18.57 -21.37 15.76
CA LEU A 685 17.70 -22.51 15.47
C LEU A 685 16.60 -22.70 16.54
N ASP A 686 16.82 -22.20 17.75
CA ASP A 686 15.85 -22.23 18.84
C ASP A 686 14.82 -21.08 18.79
N SER A 687 14.89 -20.21 17.77
CA SER A 687 13.93 -19.12 17.59
C SER A 687 12.50 -19.62 17.39
N SER A 688 11.51 -18.91 17.95
CA SER A 688 10.08 -19.20 17.73
C SER A 688 9.61 -18.98 16.29
N CYS A 689 10.30 -18.15 15.50
CA CYS A 689 9.95 -17.83 14.11
C CYS A 689 10.41 -18.94 13.14
N ARG A 690 9.48 -19.52 12.38
CA ARG A 690 9.76 -20.62 11.42
C ARG A 690 10.70 -20.18 10.29
N GLU A 691 10.54 -18.97 9.80
CA GLU A 691 11.24 -18.38 8.66
C GLU A 691 12.70 -18.12 9.05
N LEU A 692 12.93 -17.64 10.28
CA LEU A 692 14.26 -17.48 10.82
C LEU A 692 14.98 -18.82 11.00
N ARG A 693 14.29 -19.84 11.54
CA ARG A 693 14.85 -21.20 11.64
C ARG A 693 15.23 -21.76 10.27
N LYS A 694 14.40 -21.56 9.23
CA LYS A 694 14.71 -21.98 7.86
C LYS A 694 15.97 -21.31 7.33
N ALA A 695 16.10 -19.99 7.50
CA ALA A 695 17.30 -19.25 7.09
C ALA A 695 18.55 -19.73 7.85
N ALA A 696 18.44 -19.94 9.16
CA ALA A 696 19.51 -20.47 10.00
C ALA A 696 19.97 -21.88 9.54
N VAL A 697 19.04 -22.78 9.20
CA VAL A 697 19.37 -24.10 8.62
C VAL A 697 20.15 -23.95 7.31
N GLN A 698 19.79 -23.01 6.45
CA GLN A 698 20.51 -22.76 5.20
C GLN A 698 21.93 -22.24 5.45
N VAL A 699 22.11 -21.31 6.40
CA VAL A 699 23.46 -20.86 6.82
C VAL A 699 24.26 -22.06 7.31
N ARG A 700 23.71 -22.88 8.22
CA ARG A 700 24.38 -24.07 8.75
C ARG A 700 24.85 -24.98 7.62
N ASN A 701 23.94 -25.37 6.73
CA ASN A 701 24.26 -26.32 5.66
C ASN A 701 25.33 -25.76 4.71
N THR A 702 25.25 -24.47 4.36
CA THR A 702 26.23 -23.82 3.47
C THR A 702 27.60 -23.72 4.13
N TRP A 703 27.67 -23.37 5.42
CA TRP A 703 28.94 -23.21 6.13
C TRP A 703 29.55 -24.54 6.59
N SER A 704 28.73 -25.58 6.83
CA SER A 704 29.21 -26.92 7.17
C SER A 704 29.85 -27.64 6.00
N THR A 705 29.35 -27.44 4.78
CA THR A 705 29.80 -28.11 3.54
C THR A 705 31.10 -27.54 2.94
N LEU A 706 31.65 -26.50 3.56
CA LEU A 706 32.99 -26.01 3.26
C LEU A 706 34.04 -27.01 3.77
N GLU A 707 34.42 -27.94 2.90
CA GLU A 707 35.59 -28.83 3.01
C GLU A 707 36.76 -28.35 2.11
#